data_AF-A0A9P4NS79-F1
#
_entry.id   AF-A0A9P4NS79-F1
#
_cell.length_a   1.000
_cell.length_b   1.000
_cell.length_c   1.000
_cell.angle_alpha   90.00
_cell.angle_beta   90.00
_cell.angle_gamma   90.00
#
_symmetry.space_group_name_H-M   'P 1'
#
loop_
_entity.id
_entity.type
_entity.pdbx_description
1 polymer ?
#
loop_
_entity_poly.entity_id
_entity_poly.type
_entity_poly.pdbx_seq_one_letter_code
_entity_poly.pdbx_strand_id
1 'polypeptide(L)'
;MSSTTPQSNNTSSRKRKAPIAGNNHRPHKYARLNNARKISSQTSDKAFSEGNLNVDKFVKAREYEIKALEDGLRKSKAVLSQRAFQDVPKDLRRRTASHNVKWIPKRLRPRAAKEMVEDNTPTVTARRRKPSTHQRLRLETAKRLQKLSVKSKERRQEKKAQQSEAEVKVSVEGEEPKQASPALSVCKPRVKMATLKTAPIPKAKFKKRQIHKTWLPTHLWHSKRAHMTPPKEPLWRFALPLTPTAKCYRTTHRATTQRGAVAWDMSYMSTIGLDGPEKSIEGLLKALGVGADGDGSGAWGKSGLKWRQGTRTWEGWLHEREEWPAKRIAPATVIWNAKTQPEEDVLVAKGEDAPPNKSKENRKVSIRVHPAGFMQLWEQVIRLGKVQKPTVTVEDLRFEIGSIEISGPNAAEALVGILHPESLAKGGTDMGNLDGAHDIWHYLSNQSPSSLPPNILLAFEASDPRLRHPPRTIQSPADLDTQKRIRQICTTWPLDSNPRPATLFERSNRLKSQRSLPSQKSINRRKTLADPGQYPKSRPNDPKIPTLVFASRGNTATAGTWTILLPWKCIEPVWRSLMYYPLAIGGSVRFGGVREKRQIAFESGSAWFPGDFPGTKAGDEWELQEKVKRKAEWEKRPKGRRVEWDSLDLGMGRKGEIGTGWACDWQILGPKPTEADADVKEIFFESLPRSFAAQLVAGKSTESIHPPHALITVEITMITKGVPQTCARIYRLPTANIDLRAKWLAQVPTPASKRPSVKKAPTLRRPGADAPLAEHKGYAAALIMVATPSQVGSADYPPVPDEDDLIGFVTTGKFNLGEGKGSGIASLLLEKVVVPNTLVSGEDHTALKKEHTLCIVRDAGQSIGRLAKWELAL
;
A
#
# COMPACT_ATOMS: atom_id res chain seq x y z
N MET A 1 95.99 2.19 11.35
CA MET A 1 95.34 1.80 10.08
C MET A 1 94.66 0.46 10.30
N SER A 2 93.34 0.46 10.48
CA SER A 2 92.51 -0.75 10.54
C SER A 2 91.08 -0.38 10.14
N SER A 3 90.55 -1.17 9.20
CA SER A 3 89.38 -0.99 8.34
C SER A 3 88.14 -1.71 8.89
N THR A 4 86.99 -1.03 9.07
CA THR A 4 85.78 -0.97 8.20
C THR A 4 84.77 -2.15 8.28
N THR A 5 83.67 -1.93 9.04
CA THR A 5 82.21 -2.24 8.85
C THR A 5 81.69 -3.69 8.57
N PRO A 6 80.35 -3.96 8.54
CA PRO A 6 79.38 -4.04 9.67
C PRO A 6 78.42 -5.29 9.59
N GLN A 7 77.59 -5.62 10.60
CA GLN A 7 76.27 -6.30 10.35
C GLN A 7 75.28 -6.44 11.54
N SER A 8 74.02 -6.15 11.19
CA SER A 8 72.70 -6.60 11.69
C SER A 8 72.31 -6.51 13.18
N ASN A 9 71.42 -5.55 13.49
CA ASN A 9 70.57 -5.54 14.68
C ASN A 9 69.23 -6.25 14.40
N ASN A 10 68.98 -7.35 15.11
CA ASN A 10 67.68 -8.00 15.19
C ASN A 10 67.36 -8.26 16.67
N THR A 11 66.65 -7.33 17.32
CA THR A 11 66.23 -7.50 18.73
C THR A 11 64.71 -7.65 18.82
N SER A 12 64.29 -8.90 18.99
CA SER A 12 62.97 -9.27 19.51
C SER A 12 62.86 -8.85 20.99
N SER A 13 62.18 -7.74 21.27
CA SER A 13 61.85 -7.37 22.65
C SER A 13 60.47 -7.91 23.05
N ARG A 14 60.50 -8.83 24.03
CA ARG A 14 59.36 -9.34 24.80
C ARG A 14 58.44 -8.20 25.25
N LYS A 15 57.22 -8.13 24.72
CA LYS A 15 56.16 -7.31 25.33
C LYS A 15 55.61 -8.04 26.57
N ARG A 16 55.92 -7.46 27.72
CA ARG A 16 55.43 -7.77 29.06
C ARG A 16 53.92 -8.08 29.08
N LYS A 17 53.54 -9.19 29.71
CA LYS A 17 52.17 -9.48 30.13
C LYS A 17 51.72 -8.38 31.11
N ALA A 18 50.66 -7.66 30.76
CA ALA A 18 49.97 -6.79 31.70
C ALA A 18 49.26 -7.65 32.77
N PRO A 19 49.20 -7.19 34.03
CA PRO A 19 48.60 -7.95 35.12
C PRO A 19 47.09 -8.09 34.91
N ILE A 20 46.58 -9.27 35.26
CA ILE A 20 45.17 -9.62 35.27
C ILE A 20 44.47 -8.70 36.27
N ALA A 21 43.81 -7.65 35.77
CA ALA A 21 42.92 -6.84 36.56
C ALA A 21 41.69 -7.67 36.94
N GLY A 22 41.63 -8.06 38.22
CA GLY A 22 40.44 -8.12 39.06
C GLY A 22 39.14 -8.62 38.43
N ASN A 23 38.75 -9.81 38.89
CA ASN A 23 37.53 -10.52 38.56
C ASN A 23 36.22 -9.74 38.89
N ASN A 24 35.88 -8.71 38.11
CA ASN A 24 34.59 -8.01 38.15
C ASN A 24 33.46 -8.81 37.46
N HIS A 25 33.52 -10.15 37.50
CA HIS A 25 32.51 -11.04 36.90
C HIS A 25 31.22 -11.16 37.72
N ARG A 26 31.21 -10.71 38.98
CA ARG A 26 30.08 -10.93 39.90
C ARG A 26 28.88 -9.99 39.66
N PRO A 27 28.98 -8.65 39.59
CA PRO A 27 27.79 -7.78 39.71
C PRO A 27 26.76 -7.89 38.56
N HIS A 28 27.16 -8.28 37.35
CA HIS A 28 26.23 -8.36 36.20
C HIS A 28 25.55 -9.73 36.01
N LYS A 29 26.11 -10.82 36.55
CA LYS A 29 25.41 -12.11 36.65
C LYS A 29 24.17 -11.96 37.54
N TYR A 30 24.28 -11.17 38.62
CA TYR A 30 23.17 -10.87 39.54
C TYR A 30 22.08 -9.99 38.90
N ALA A 31 22.42 -9.00 38.07
CA ALA A 31 21.40 -8.17 37.39
C ALA A 31 20.51 -8.96 36.42
N ARG A 32 21.06 -9.99 35.74
CA ARG A 32 20.30 -10.92 34.87
C ARG A 32 19.32 -11.78 35.65
N LEU A 33 19.69 -12.14 36.87
CA LEU A 33 18.89 -12.98 37.77
C LEU A 33 17.82 -12.15 38.51
N ASN A 34 18.14 -10.93 38.95
CA ASN A 34 17.23 -10.11 39.75
C ASN A 34 15.95 -9.69 39.01
N ASN A 35 16.04 -9.31 37.73
CA ASN A 35 14.84 -8.95 36.95
C ASN A 35 13.95 -10.16 36.62
N ALA A 36 14.52 -11.36 36.52
CA ALA A 36 13.76 -12.59 36.30
C ALA A 36 13.16 -13.16 37.60
N ARG A 37 13.64 -12.71 38.77
CA ARG A 37 13.29 -13.21 40.11
C ARG A 37 12.44 -12.25 40.94
N LYS A 38 12.05 -11.08 40.43
CA LYS A 38 11.18 -10.16 41.16
C LYS A 38 9.75 -10.70 41.18
N ILE A 39 9.43 -11.46 42.23
CA ILE A 39 8.11 -12.04 42.48
C ILE A 39 7.41 -11.15 43.52
N SER A 40 6.17 -10.75 43.25
CA SER A 40 5.34 -10.08 44.25
C SER A 40 4.81 -11.11 45.24
N SER A 41 5.12 -10.96 46.52
CA SER A 41 4.58 -11.82 47.58
C SER A 41 3.18 -11.36 48.01
N GLN A 42 2.32 -12.31 48.37
CA GLN A 42 1.03 -12.09 49.02
C GLN A 42 1.13 -12.50 50.50
N THR A 43 0.36 -11.86 51.39
CA THR A 43 0.37 -12.21 52.82
C THR A 43 -0.46 -13.46 53.08
N SER A 44 0.03 -14.35 53.96
CA SER A 44 -0.57 -15.68 54.24
C SER A 44 -1.49 -15.71 55.46
N ASP A 45 -1.99 -14.55 55.90
CA ASP A 45 -2.63 -14.38 57.21
C ASP A 45 -3.95 -15.15 57.37
N LYS A 46 -4.61 -15.52 56.26
CA LYS A 46 -5.87 -16.29 56.25
C LYS A 46 -5.70 -17.81 56.35
N ALA A 47 -4.46 -18.33 56.33
CA ALA A 47 -4.16 -19.76 56.35
C ALA A 47 -3.89 -20.32 57.76
N PHE A 48 -3.78 -19.44 58.76
CA PHE A 48 -3.58 -19.79 60.17
C PHE A 48 -4.90 -19.61 60.90
N SER A 49 -5.42 -20.70 61.48
CA SER A 49 -6.60 -20.68 62.36
C SER A 49 -6.29 -21.50 63.61
N GLU A 50 -6.41 -20.87 64.79
CA GLU A 50 -6.34 -21.55 66.10
C GLU A 50 -5.06 -22.36 66.34
N GLY A 51 -3.89 -21.82 65.95
CA GLY A 51 -2.60 -22.50 66.14
C GLY A 51 -2.32 -23.67 65.19
N ASN A 52 -3.29 -24.08 64.37
CA ASN A 52 -3.14 -25.14 63.38
C ASN A 52 -3.03 -24.59 61.95
N LEU A 53 -2.10 -25.15 61.17
CA LEU A 53 -1.87 -24.76 59.78
C LEU A 53 -2.75 -25.59 58.84
N ASN A 54 -3.67 -24.94 58.13
CA ASN A 54 -4.43 -25.62 57.08
C ASN A 54 -3.59 -25.67 55.79
N VAL A 55 -3.00 -26.84 55.50
CA VAL A 55 -2.09 -27.06 54.37
C VAL A 55 -2.73 -26.72 53.03
N ASP A 56 -4.00 -27.10 52.80
CA ASP A 56 -4.69 -26.83 51.54
C ASP A 56 -4.89 -25.32 51.31
N LYS A 57 -5.37 -24.59 52.34
CA LYS A 57 -5.52 -23.13 52.26
C LYS A 57 -4.18 -22.41 52.14
N PHE A 58 -3.13 -22.92 52.79
CA PHE A 58 -1.78 -22.36 52.73
C PHE A 58 -1.13 -22.53 51.35
N VAL A 59 -1.23 -23.73 50.76
CA VAL A 59 -0.71 -24.00 49.41
C VAL A 59 -1.49 -23.20 48.37
N LYS A 60 -2.82 -23.10 48.49
CA LYS A 60 -3.65 -22.26 47.61
C LYS A 60 -3.30 -20.77 47.71
N ALA A 61 -3.05 -20.26 48.92
CA ALA A 61 -2.62 -18.87 49.12
C ALA A 61 -1.24 -18.58 48.48
N ARG A 62 -0.35 -19.58 48.39
CA ARG A 62 1.00 -19.45 47.81
C ARG A 62 1.14 -20.03 46.40
N GLU A 63 0.07 -20.54 45.80
CA GLU A 63 0.09 -21.18 44.48
C GLU A 63 0.61 -20.23 43.40
N TYR A 64 0.19 -18.96 43.45
CA TYR A 64 0.68 -17.92 42.54
C TYR A 64 2.18 -17.68 42.69
N GLU A 65 2.69 -17.64 43.94
CA GLU A 65 4.11 -17.43 44.22
C GLU A 65 4.97 -18.60 43.75
N ILE A 66 4.51 -19.83 43.99
CA ILE A 66 5.19 -21.06 43.55
C ILE A 66 5.23 -21.10 42.02
N LYS A 67 4.11 -20.85 41.34
CA LYS A 67 4.08 -20.78 39.87
C LYS A 67 4.94 -19.64 39.32
N ALA A 68 4.92 -18.47 39.96
CA ALA A 68 5.76 -17.34 39.59
C ALA A 68 7.25 -17.64 39.78
N LEU A 69 7.60 -18.39 40.82
CA LEU A 69 8.96 -18.87 41.08
C LEU A 69 9.40 -19.88 40.02
N GLU A 70 8.58 -20.88 39.71
CA GLU A 70 8.86 -21.85 38.64
C GLU A 70 9.05 -21.16 37.28
N ASP A 71 8.17 -20.22 36.94
CA ASP A 71 8.27 -19.44 35.71
C ASP A 71 9.52 -18.56 35.70
N GLY A 72 9.86 -17.94 36.84
CA GLY A 72 11.09 -17.17 37.02
C GLY A 72 12.34 -18.04 36.82
N LEU A 73 12.35 -19.24 37.37
CA LEU A 73 13.43 -20.23 37.19
C LEU A 73 13.55 -20.65 35.73
N ARG A 74 12.44 -21.01 35.07
CA ARG A 74 12.42 -21.36 33.63
C ARG A 74 12.91 -20.20 32.75
N LYS A 75 12.45 -18.97 33.02
CA LYS A 75 12.91 -17.75 32.34
C LYS A 75 14.40 -17.51 32.55
N SER A 76 14.92 -17.70 33.77
CA SER A 76 16.35 -17.51 34.06
C SER A 76 17.24 -18.51 33.31
N LYS A 77 16.82 -19.78 33.23
CA LYS A 77 17.51 -20.83 32.45
C LYS A 77 17.49 -20.50 30.95
N ALA A 78 16.37 -19.99 30.44
CA ALA A 78 16.26 -19.54 29.05
C ALA A 78 17.11 -18.29 28.75
N VAL A 79 17.25 -17.35 29.69
CA VAL A 79 18.11 -16.16 29.52
C VAL A 79 19.59 -16.53 29.49
N LEU A 80 20.00 -17.56 30.23
CA LEU A 80 21.39 -18.07 30.20
C LEU A 80 21.77 -18.66 28.83
N SER A 81 20.83 -19.28 28.12
CA SER A 81 21.06 -19.84 26.78
C SER A 81 20.91 -18.82 25.65
N GLN A 82 20.44 -17.60 25.93
CA GLN A 82 20.26 -16.54 24.94
C GLN A 82 21.48 -15.64 24.81
N ARG A 83 21.94 -15.45 23.57
CA ARG A 83 23.04 -14.52 23.25
C ARG A 83 22.56 -13.07 23.21
N ALA A 84 23.46 -12.12 23.43
CA ALA A 84 23.17 -10.69 23.45
C ALA A 84 22.45 -10.18 22.18
N PHE A 85 22.74 -10.74 21.01
CA PHE A 85 22.06 -10.35 19.76
C PHE A 85 20.67 -10.99 19.59
N GLN A 86 20.34 -12.02 20.38
CA GLN A 86 19.03 -12.67 20.40
C GLN A 86 18.05 -11.94 21.33
N ASP A 87 18.55 -11.21 22.34
CA ASP A 87 17.72 -10.35 23.22
C ASP A 87 16.93 -9.29 22.43
N VAL A 88 17.40 -8.93 21.24
CA VAL A 88 16.74 -7.95 20.36
C VAL A 88 15.49 -8.57 19.72
N PRO A 89 14.35 -7.83 19.61
CA PRO A 89 13.15 -8.30 18.91
C PRO A 89 13.45 -8.80 17.50
N LYS A 90 12.74 -9.85 17.05
CA LYS A 90 12.98 -10.55 15.78
C LYS A 90 13.13 -9.60 14.59
N ASP A 91 12.28 -8.58 14.49
CA ASP A 91 12.28 -7.59 13.40
C ASP A 91 13.56 -6.71 13.37
N LEU A 92 14.18 -6.51 14.53
CA LEU A 92 15.41 -5.71 14.70
C LEU A 92 16.69 -6.56 14.65
N ARG A 93 16.60 -7.90 14.71
CA ARG A 93 17.77 -8.78 14.62
C ARG A 93 18.47 -8.62 13.26
N ARG A 94 19.81 -8.66 13.27
CA ARG A 94 20.66 -8.59 12.07
C ARG A 94 21.62 -9.76 12.06
N ARG A 95 21.69 -10.49 10.94
CA ARG A 95 22.59 -11.66 10.81
C ARG A 95 24.06 -11.29 11.02
N THR A 96 24.44 -10.07 10.61
CA THR A 96 25.81 -9.56 10.76
C THR A 96 26.20 -9.22 12.20
N ALA A 97 25.24 -9.21 13.14
CA ALA A 97 25.51 -8.97 14.55
C ALA A 97 26.39 -10.07 15.19
N SER A 98 26.37 -11.29 14.62
CA SER A 98 27.17 -12.44 15.07
C SER A 98 28.68 -12.22 14.98
N HIS A 99 29.15 -11.43 14.00
CA HIS A 99 30.59 -11.17 13.78
C HIS A 99 30.93 -9.67 13.81
N ASN A 100 29.95 -8.81 14.05
CA ASN A 100 30.15 -7.37 14.15
C ASN A 100 29.20 -6.74 15.17
N VAL A 101 29.75 -6.50 16.35
CA VAL A 101 29.10 -5.90 17.54
C VAL A 101 28.38 -4.58 17.21
N LYS A 102 28.83 -3.81 16.22
CA LYS A 102 28.27 -2.48 15.93
C LYS A 102 26.82 -2.53 15.44
N TRP A 103 26.34 -3.69 14.96
CA TRP A 103 24.96 -3.90 14.50
C TRP A 103 23.95 -4.16 15.61
N ILE A 104 24.39 -4.13 16.87
CA ILE A 104 23.55 -4.29 18.07
C ILE A 104 23.43 -2.91 18.78
N PRO A 105 22.31 -2.62 19.48
CA PRO A 105 22.15 -1.41 20.29
C PRO A 105 23.33 -1.17 21.24
N LYS A 106 23.73 0.10 21.42
CA LYS A 106 24.90 0.50 22.24
C LYS A 106 24.93 -0.18 23.62
N ARG A 107 23.78 -0.26 24.31
CA ARG A 107 23.63 -0.92 25.62
C ARG A 107 24.02 -2.40 25.66
N LEU A 108 23.85 -3.13 24.56
CA LEU A 108 24.14 -4.56 24.45
C LEU A 108 25.53 -4.84 23.82
N ARG A 109 26.21 -3.81 23.29
CA ARG A 109 27.52 -3.97 22.64
C ARG A 109 28.62 -4.51 23.56
N PRO A 110 28.74 -4.06 24.83
CA PRO A 110 29.76 -4.61 25.73
C PRO A 110 29.55 -6.11 25.96
N ARG A 111 28.29 -6.54 26.12
CA ARG A 111 27.93 -7.95 26.29
C ARG A 111 28.28 -8.78 25.05
N ALA A 112 27.84 -8.31 23.88
CA ALA A 112 28.11 -9.00 22.62
C ALA A 112 29.61 -9.05 22.27
N ALA A 113 30.39 -8.02 22.61
CA ALA A 113 31.83 -8.02 22.41
C ALA A 113 32.54 -9.09 23.25
N LYS A 114 32.11 -9.27 24.52
CA LYS A 114 32.63 -10.31 25.40
C LYS A 114 32.27 -11.70 24.88
N GLU A 115 30.99 -11.94 24.58
CA GLU A 115 30.52 -13.22 24.00
C GLU A 115 31.26 -13.55 22.70
N MET A 116 31.50 -12.57 21.83
CA MET A 116 32.27 -12.77 20.59
C MET A 116 33.73 -13.16 20.81
N VAL A 117 34.37 -12.68 21.88
CA VAL A 117 35.74 -13.05 22.28
C VAL A 117 35.75 -14.46 22.88
N GLU A 118 34.79 -14.77 23.75
CA GLU A 118 34.60 -16.11 24.34
C GLU A 118 34.38 -17.17 23.24
N ASP A 119 33.62 -16.83 22.21
CA ASP A 119 33.34 -17.69 21.06
C ASP A 119 34.47 -17.74 20.01
N ASN A 120 35.57 -17.00 20.19
CA ASN A 120 36.65 -16.86 19.21
C ASN A 120 36.16 -16.48 17.79
N THR A 121 35.13 -15.63 17.70
CA THR A 121 34.50 -15.30 16.41
C THR A 121 35.47 -14.57 15.47
N PRO A 122 35.57 -14.96 14.18
CA PRO A 122 36.48 -14.33 13.24
C PRO A 122 36.02 -12.90 12.90
N THR A 123 36.71 -11.91 13.45
CA THR A 123 36.44 -10.49 13.21
C THR A 123 37.19 -9.97 11.99
N VAL A 124 36.60 -10.13 10.80
CA VAL A 124 37.20 -9.60 9.56
C VAL A 124 36.97 -8.09 9.48
N THR A 125 38.00 -7.30 9.81
CA THR A 125 37.98 -5.85 9.59
C THR A 125 38.23 -5.53 8.11
N ALA A 126 37.55 -4.50 7.58
CA ALA A 126 37.65 -4.13 6.16
C ALA A 126 39.09 -3.79 5.71
N ARG A 127 39.94 -3.31 6.61
CA ARG A 127 41.36 -3.01 6.34
C ARG A 127 42.20 -4.28 6.08
N ARG A 128 41.79 -5.43 6.61
CA ARG A 128 42.50 -6.72 6.44
C ARG A 128 41.95 -7.54 5.27
N ARG A 129 40.94 -7.05 4.54
CA ARG A 129 40.40 -7.75 3.37
C ARG A 129 41.29 -7.50 2.15
N LYS A 130 41.92 -8.57 1.64
CA LYS A 130 42.57 -8.53 0.32
C LYS A 130 41.50 -8.23 -0.75
N PRO A 131 41.73 -7.29 -1.69
CA PRO A 131 40.77 -7.01 -2.75
C PRO A 131 40.59 -8.24 -3.63
N SER A 132 39.33 -8.63 -3.86
CA SER A 132 38.96 -9.71 -4.77
C SER A 132 39.50 -9.43 -6.18
N THR A 133 39.77 -10.46 -6.97
CA THR A 133 40.27 -10.37 -8.36
C THR A 133 39.48 -9.37 -9.20
N HIS A 134 38.14 -9.41 -9.13
CA HIS A 134 37.29 -8.46 -9.85
C HIS A 134 37.37 -7.01 -9.31
N GLN A 135 37.65 -6.82 -8.02
CA GLN A 135 37.94 -5.49 -7.48
C GLN A 135 39.28 -4.96 -7.95
N ARG A 136 40.30 -5.82 -8.07
CA ARG A 136 41.62 -5.44 -8.61
C ARG A 136 41.48 -4.94 -10.04
N LEU A 137 40.80 -5.71 -10.91
CA LEU A 137 40.52 -5.32 -12.30
C LEU A 137 39.74 -4.00 -12.39
N ARG A 138 38.78 -3.76 -11.50
CA ARG A 138 38.05 -2.48 -11.43
C ARG A 138 38.91 -1.31 -11.00
N LEU A 139 39.80 -1.51 -10.03
CA LEU A 139 40.73 -0.46 -9.58
C LEU A 139 41.73 -0.14 -10.69
N GLU A 140 42.20 -1.15 -11.40
CA GLU A 140 43.12 -0.99 -12.52
C GLU A 140 42.47 -0.24 -13.69
N THR A 141 41.26 -0.64 -14.09
CA THR A 141 40.49 0.07 -15.13
C THR A 141 40.16 1.51 -14.73
N ALA A 142 39.81 1.75 -13.46
CA ALA A 142 39.61 3.11 -12.95
C ALA A 142 40.89 3.96 -13.02
N LYS A 143 42.05 3.38 -12.65
CA LYS A 143 43.35 4.05 -12.80
C LYS A 143 43.66 4.35 -14.28
N ARG A 144 43.42 3.40 -15.20
CA ARG A 144 43.59 3.61 -16.65
C ARG A 144 42.70 4.75 -17.16
N LEU A 145 41.42 4.78 -16.76
CA LEU A 145 40.50 5.84 -17.15
C LEU A 145 40.87 7.21 -16.56
N GLN A 146 41.35 7.27 -15.31
CA GLN A 146 41.87 8.51 -14.73
C GLN A 146 43.07 9.04 -15.52
N LYS A 147 44.03 8.17 -15.86
CA LYS A 147 45.18 8.53 -16.69
C LYS A 147 44.74 9.06 -18.07
N LEU A 148 43.78 8.40 -18.72
CA LEU A 148 43.22 8.86 -19.99
C LEU A 148 42.51 10.21 -19.87
N SER A 149 41.78 10.45 -18.78
CA SER A 149 41.11 11.74 -18.54
C SER A 149 42.11 12.86 -18.26
N VAL A 150 43.21 12.59 -17.56
CA VAL A 150 44.28 13.57 -17.32
C VAL A 150 44.94 13.92 -18.65
N LYS A 151 45.37 12.92 -19.43
CA LYS A 151 45.93 13.11 -20.78
C LYS A 151 44.99 13.88 -21.72
N SER A 152 43.68 13.58 -21.68
CA SER A 152 42.70 14.30 -22.50
C SER A 152 42.49 15.75 -22.05
N LYS A 153 42.65 16.05 -20.75
CA LYS A 153 42.59 17.42 -20.24
C LYS A 153 43.85 18.20 -20.62
N GLU A 154 45.01 17.59 -20.45
CA GLU A 154 46.31 18.14 -20.87
C GLU A 154 46.28 18.46 -22.37
N ARG A 155 45.88 17.51 -23.23
CA ARG A 155 45.72 17.75 -24.68
C ARG A 155 44.71 18.85 -25.02
N ARG A 156 43.66 19.03 -24.21
CA ARG A 156 42.69 20.12 -24.40
C ARG A 156 43.24 21.47 -23.93
N GLN A 157 44.10 21.47 -22.90
CA GLN A 157 44.82 22.66 -22.45
C GLN A 157 45.91 23.04 -23.44
N GLU A 158 46.68 22.09 -23.96
CA GLU A 158 47.67 22.29 -25.03
C GLU A 158 47.01 22.85 -26.28
N LYS A 159 45.88 22.28 -26.73
CA LYS A 159 45.11 22.85 -27.85
C LYS A 159 44.61 24.26 -27.58
N LYS A 160 44.23 24.56 -26.33
CA LYS A 160 43.78 25.90 -25.93
C LYS A 160 44.95 26.89 -25.84
N ALA A 161 46.12 26.42 -25.42
CA ALA A 161 47.37 27.18 -25.38
C ALA A 161 47.91 27.46 -26.80
N GLN A 162 47.86 26.47 -27.69
CA GLN A 162 48.18 26.62 -29.11
C GLN A 162 47.20 27.54 -29.84
N GLN A 163 45.90 27.51 -29.48
CA GLN A 163 44.93 28.48 -29.98
C GLN A 163 45.22 29.89 -29.46
N SER A 164 45.60 30.07 -28.20
CA SER A 164 46.02 31.39 -27.70
C SER A 164 47.35 31.85 -28.27
N GLU A 165 48.32 30.97 -28.54
CA GLU A 165 49.58 31.33 -29.22
C GLU A 165 49.38 31.66 -30.70
N ALA A 166 48.38 31.04 -31.36
CA ALA A 166 47.97 31.37 -32.71
C ALA A 166 47.19 32.70 -32.78
N GLU A 167 46.37 33.03 -31.77
CA GLU A 167 45.71 34.34 -31.65
C GLU A 167 46.71 35.46 -31.30
N VAL A 168 47.74 35.19 -30.48
CA VAL A 168 48.78 36.18 -30.10
C VAL A 168 49.70 36.54 -31.28
N LYS A 169 49.76 35.73 -32.34
CA LYS A 169 50.53 36.06 -33.56
C LYS A 169 49.79 36.93 -34.58
N VAL A 170 48.51 37.28 -34.37
CA VAL A 170 47.70 38.05 -35.35
C VAL A 170 47.13 39.36 -34.78
N SER A 171 47.33 39.70 -33.51
CA SER A 171 46.76 40.93 -32.95
C SER A 171 47.74 41.71 -32.07
N VAL A 172 48.59 42.50 -32.73
CA VAL A 172 49.12 43.75 -32.18
C VAL A 172 48.28 44.87 -32.80
N GLU A 173 47.23 45.29 -32.08
CA GLU A 173 46.68 46.65 -31.99
C GLU A 173 45.33 46.58 -31.24
N GLY A 174 45.10 47.56 -30.37
CA GLY A 174 44.39 47.38 -29.12
C GLY A 174 42.85 47.31 -29.18
N GLU A 175 42.28 46.77 -28.11
CA GLU A 175 40.95 47.15 -27.61
C GLU A 175 40.76 46.62 -26.17
N GLU A 176 40.10 47.44 -25.35
CA GLU A 176 39.82 47.28 -23.92
C GLU A 176 39.10 45.96 -23.52
N PRO A 177 39.16 45.55 -22.24
CA PRO A 177 38.53 44.32 -21.76
C PRO A 177 36.99 44.41 -21.83
N LYS A 178 36.42 43.81 -22.88
CA LYS A 178 34.98 43.56 -23.00
C LYS A 178 34.48 42.74 -21.81
N GLN A 179 33.52 43.33 -21.10
CA GLN A 179 32.80 42.81 -19.96
C GLN A 179 32.37 41.35 -20.17
N ALA A 180 32.52 40.55 -19.11
CA ALA A 180 32.00 39.20 -19.04
C ALA A 180 30.53 39.19 -19.48
N SER A 181 30.27 38.46 -20.58
CA SER A 181 28.93 38.21 -21.11
C SER A 181 27.96 37.89 -19.97
N PRO A 182 26.79 38.55 -19.88
CA PRO A 182 25.82 38.26 -18.84
C PRO A 182 25.47 36.78 -18.94
N ALA A 183 25.38 36.12 -17.77
CA ALA A 183 24.99 34.73 -17.66
C ALA A 183 23.79 34.48 -18.58
N LEU A 184 24.03 33.73 -19.68
CA LEU A 184 22.99 33.36 -20.64
C LEU A 184 21.78 32.92 -19.83
N SER A 185 20.73 33.75 -19.85
CA SER A 185 19.48 33.43 -19.20
C SER A 185 18.99 32.19 -19.94
N VAL A 186 19.18 31.02 -19.32
CA VAL A 186 18.76 29.76 -19.92
C VAL A 186 17.27 29.90 -20.14
N CYS A 187 16.88 30.17 -21.38
CA CYS A 187 15.49 30.31 -21.78
C CYS A 187 14.77 29.09 -21.22
N LYS A 188 13.77 29.34 -20.37
CA LYS A 188 12.98 28.25 -19.78
C LYS A 188 12.40 27.48 -20.98
N PRO A 189 12.73 26.19 -21.18
CA PRO A 189 12.31 25.48 -22.38
C PRO A 189 10.79 25.50 -22.46
N ARG A 190 10.26 26.00 -23.58
CA ARG A 190 8.83 25.96 -23.90
C ARG A 190 8.39 24.49 -23.87
N VAL A 191 7.35 24.19 -23.09
CA VAL A 191 6.86 22.82 -22.94
C VAL A 191 6.02 22.48 -24.15
N LYS A 192 6.26 21.29 -24.72
CA LYS A 192 5.38 20.71 -25.71
C LYS A 192 4.12 20.21 -25.00
N MET A 193 3.06 21.03 -25.02
CA MET A 193 1.75 20.65 -24.48
C MET A 193 1.19 19.46 -25.27
N ALA A 194 0.38 18.62 -24.61
CA ALA A 194 -0.21 17.39 -25.17
C ALA A 194 0.80 16.34 -25.69
N THR A 195 2.04 16.33 -25.18
CA THR A 195 3.03 15.29 -25.49
C THR A 195 3.39 14.46 -24.26
N LEU A 196 3.56 13.14 -24.46
CA LEU A 196 3.98 12.23 -23.39
C LEU A 196 5.36 12.60 -22.87
N LYS A 197 5.48 12.70 -21.55
CA LYS A 197 6.74 13.03 -20.91
C LYS A 197 7.67 11.83 -20.86
N THR A 198 8.95 12.08 -21.09
CA THR A 198 10.00 11.07 -20.91
C THR A 198 10.43 10.97 -19.46
N ALA A 199 10.79 9.77 -19.02
CA ALA A 199 11.33 9.51 -17.69
C ALA A 199 12.59 10.37 -17.41
N PRO A 200 12.84 10.73 -16.13
CA PRO A 200 13.98 11.57 -15.77
C PRO A 200 15.29 10.83 -16.04
N ILE A 201 16.28 11.56 -16.55
CA ILE A 201 17.58 10.97 -16.91
C ILE A 201 18.28 10.46 -15.63
N PRO A 202 18.54 9.15 -15.51
CA PRO A 202 19.21 8.61 -14.34
C PRO A 202 20.69 8.97 -14.33
N LYS A 203 21.31 8.93 -13.14
CA LYS A 203 22.77 9.06 -13.00
C LYS A 203 23.47 8.04 -13.91
N ALA A 204 24.59 8.40 -14.52
CA ALA A 204 25.31 7.57 -15.51
C ALA A 204 25.50 6.11 -15.07
N LYS A 205 25.85 5.88 -13.79
CA LYS A 205 26.00 4.53 -13.19
C LYS A 205 24.75 3.64 -13.28
N PHE A 206 23.56 4.24 -13.31
CA PHE A 206 22.27 3.56 -13.32
C PHE A 206 21.60 3.56 -14.70
N LYS A 207 22.13 4.30 -15.68
CA LYS A 207 21.53 4.42 -17.03
C LYS A 207 21.30 3.06 -17.69
N LYS A 208 22.33 2.20 -17.73
CA LYS A 208 22.22 0.83 -18.28
C LYS A 208 21.22 -0.07 -17.53
N ARG A 209 20.88 0.25 -16.28
CA ARG A 209 19.97 -0.56 -15.44
C ARG A 209 18.50 -0.16 -15.59
N GLN A 210 18.24 0.97 -16.25
CA GLN A 210 16.92 1.58 -16.42
C GLN A 210 16.50 1.64 -17.89
N ILE A 211 17.05 0.76 -18.75
CA ILE A 211 16.72 0.73 -20.19
C ILE A 211 15.25 0.34 -20.38
N HIS A 212 14.81 -0.76 -19.79
CA HIS A 212 13.44 -1.27 -19.93
C HIS A 212 12.49 -0.77 -18.85
N LYS A 213 13.01 -0.13 -17.79
CA LYS A 213 12.21 0.19 -16.60
C LYS A 213 12.62 1.51 -15.96
N THR A 214 11.62 2.23 -15.48
CA THR A 214 11.82 3.46 -14.69
C THR A 214 11.90 3.14 -13.21
N TRP A 215 12.83 3.77 -12.51
CA TRP A 215 12.93 3.64 -11.05
C TRP A 215 12.04 4.67 -10.36
N LEU A 216 11.27 4.22 -9.37
CA LEU A 216 10.61 5.11 -8.42
C LEU A 216 11.65 5.96 -7.66
N PRO A 217 11.26 7.12 -7.09
CA PRO A 217 12.17 7.96 -6.30
C PRO A 217 12.85 7.18 -5.16
N THR A 218 12.12 6.23 -4.56
CA THR A 218 12.57 5.43 -3.43
C THR A 218 13.14 4.06 -3.83
N HIS A 219 13.39 3.80 -5.12
CA HIS A 219 13.76 2.48 -5.63
C HIS A 219 14.96 1.85 -4.89
N LEU A 220 16.02 2.62 -4.62
CA LEU A 220 17.20 2.13 -3.90
C LEU A 220 16.93 1.73 -2.45
N TRP A 221 15.87 2.28 -1.84
CA TRP A 221 15.42 1.90 -0.51
C TRP A 221 14.64 0.59 -0.55
N HIS A 222 13.68 0.49 -1.47
CA HIS A 222 12.84 -0.69 -1.69
C HIS A 222 13.63 -1.90 -2.16
N SER A 223 14.55 -1.74 -3.12
CA SER A 223 15.35 -2.84 -3.66
C SER A 223 16.25 -3.55 -2.63
N LYS A 224 16.42 -2.95 -1.44
CA LYS A 224 17.18 -3.53 -0.32
C LYS A 224 16.29 -4.22 0.72
N ARG A 225 14.97 -4.08 0.63
CA ARG A 225 14.00 -4.46 1.67
C ARG A 225 12.78 -5.21 1.14
N ALA A 226 12.52 -5.13 -0.15
CA ALA A 226 11.40 -5.74 -0.84
C ALA A 226 11.88 -6.59 -2.01
N HIS A 227 11.07 -7.58 -2.39
CA HIS A 227 11.16 -8.23 -3.68
C HIS A 227 10.62 -7.27 -4.74
N MET A 228 11.41 -7.00 -5.77
CA MET A 228 11.06 -6.07 -6.85
C MET A 228 10.56 -6.82 -8.08
N THR A 229 9.88 -6.12 -8.98
CA THR A 229 9.55 -6.67 -10.31
C THR A 229 10.80 -7.09 -11.09
N PRO A 230 10.73 -8.16 -11.90
CA PRO A 230 11.83 -8.60 -12.75
C PRO A 230 12.32 -7.47 -13.67
N PRO A 231 13.62 -7.37 -13.98
CA PRO A 231 14.14 -6.26 -14.78
C PRO A 231 13.63 -6.18 -16.22
N LYS A 232 13.30 -7.33 -16.83
CA LYS A 232 12.80 -7.41 -18.22
C LYS A 232 11.27 -7.29 -18.30
N GLU A 233 10.57 -7.56 -17.21
CA GLU A 233 9.10 -7.54 -17.11
C GLU A 233 8.68 -6.54 -16.02
N PRO A 234 8.87 -5.22 -16.26
CA PRO A 234 8.42 -4.21 -15.32
C PRO A 234 6.90 -4.08 -15.34
N LEU A 235 6.30 -3.98 -14.16
CA LEU A 235 4.87 -3.67 -14.04
C LEU A 235 4.66 -2.20 -14.41
N TRP A 236 3.81 -1.95 -15.41
CA TRP A 236 3.47 -0.59 -15.88
C TRP A 236 4.71 0.27 -16.22
N ARG A 237 5.76 -0.35 -16.78
CA ARG A 237 7.07 0.28 -17.10
C ARG A 237 7.86 0.78 -15.87
N PHE A 238 7.44 0.45 -14.65
CA PHE A 238 8.14 0.79 -13.41
C PHE A 238 8.74 -0.44 -12.71
N ALA A 239 9.84 -0.19 -11.97
CA ALA A 239 10.42 -1.16 -11.06
C ALA A 239 9.76 -1.07 -9.68
N LEU A 240 8.67 -1.82 -9.48
CA LEU A 240 7.81 -1.74 -8.29
C LEU A 240 8.16 -2.75 -7.20
N PRO A 241 7.94 -2.42 -5.91
CA PRO A 241 8.02 -3.38 -4.82
C PRO A 241 6.79 -4.29 -4.81
N LEU A 242 7.00 -5.60 -4.93
CA LEU A 242 5.93 -6.60 -4.90
C LEU A 242 5.51 -6.93 -3.47
N THR A 243 6.47 -7.25 -2.60
CA THR A 243 6.24 -7.58 -1.18
C THR A 243 7.54 -7.38 -0.37
N PRO A 244 7.46 -6.98 0.91
CA PRO A 244 8.61 -6.97 1.81
C PRO A 244 9.29 -8.34 1.89
N THR A 245 10.60 -8.37 2.18
CA THR A 245 11.32 -9.64 2.41
C THR A 245 10.90 -10.32 3.72
N ALA A 246 10.34 -9.56 4.66
CA ALA A 246 9.75 -10.09 5.87
C ALA A 246 8.32 -10.58 5.61
N LYS A 247 7.99 -11.78 6.09
CA LYS A 247 6.61 -12.30 6.05
C LYS A 247 5.70 -11.36 6.82
N CYS A 248 4.77 -10.71 6.13
CA CYS A 248 4.01 -9.61 6.72
C CYS A 248 2.48 -9.73 6.66
N TYR A 249 1.90 -10.78 6.05
CA TYR A 249 0.44 -10.94 5.87
C TYR A 249 -0.42 -10.65 7.12
N ARG A 250 -0.11 -11.26 8.28
CA ARG A 250 -0.86 -10.99 9.52
C ARG A 250 -0.50 -9.64 10.17
N THR A 251 0.73 -9.17 9.93
CA THR A 251 1.19 -7.89 10.50
C THR A 251 0.66 -6.69 9.73
N THR A 252 0.44 -6.82 8.42
CA THR A 252 -0.17 -5.81 7.57
C THR A 252 -1.63 -5.66 7.95
N HIS A 253 -2.38 -6.77 8.05
CA HIS A 253 -3.74 -6.76 8.57
C HIS A 253 -3.83 -6.02 9.91
N ARG A 254 -3.06 -6.46 10.92
CA ARG A 254 -3.06 -5.80 12.24
C ARG A 254 -2.63 -4.33 12.21
N ALA A 255 -1.68 -3.97 11.34
CA ALA A 255 -1.21 -2.59 11.22
C ALA A 255 -2.24 -1.67 10.58
N THR A 256 -3.06 -2.19 9.66
CA THR A 256 -4.12 -1.45 8.99
C THR A 256 -5.40 -1.39 9.82
N THR A 257 -5.80 -2.48 10.50
CA THR A 257 -7.10 -2.57 11.18
C THR A 257 -7.04 -2.23 12.67
N GLN A 258 -6.03 -2.71 13.39
CA GLN A 258 -5.99 -2.65 14.85
C GLN A 258 -5.08 -1.55 15.38
N ARG A 259 -3.78 -1.63 15.06
CA ARG A 259 -2.76 -0.73 15.61
C ARG A 259 -1.59 -0.54 14.66
N GLY A 260 -1.35 0.71 14.30
CA GLY A 260 -0.20 1.11 13.52
C GLY A 260 -0.55 1.77 12.21
N ALA A 261 0.40 1.74 11.29
CA ALA A 261 0.25 2.28 9.94
C ALA A 261 1.14 1.51 8.95
N VAL A 262 0.64 1.37 7.72
CA VAL A 262 1.37 0.83 6.58
C VAL A 262 1.41 1.91 5.50
N ALA A 263 2.58 2.13 4.92
CA ALA A 263 2.80 3.09 3.84
C ALA A 263 3.20 2.41 2.53
N TRP A 264 2.81 3.00 1.40
CA TRP A 264 3.19 2.58 0.07
C TRP A 264 3.73 3.75 -0.75
N ASP A 265 4.76 3.49 -1.56
CA ASP A 265 5.20 4.43 -2.59
C ASP A 265 4.31 4.27 -3.83
N MET A 266 3.35 5.19 -3.98
CA MET A 266 2.39 5.24 -5.08
C MET A 266 2.86 6.14 -6.23
N SER A 267 4.14 6.51 -6.29
CA SER A 267 4.64 7.44 -7.32
C SER A 267 4.49 6.93 -8.77
N TYR A 268 4.10 5.66 -8.99
CA TYR A 268 3.74 5.17 -10.31
C TYR A 268 2.34 5.57 -10.77
N MET A 269 1.49 6.09 -9.87
CA MET A 269 0.18 6.63 -10.25
C MET A 269 0.38 7.80 -11.19
N SER A 270 -0.36 7.79 -12.30
CA SER A 270 -0.16 8.77 -13.36
C SER A 270 -1.02 9.99 -13.11
N THR A 271 -0.44 11.18 -13.26
CA THR A 271 -1.14 12.46 -13.08
C THR A 271 -1.14 13.22 -14.39
N ILE A 272 -2.31 13.68 -14.81
CA ILE A 272 -2.54 14.54 -15.97
C ILE A 272 -2.96 15.92 -15.45
N GLY A 273 -2.30 16.98 -15.91
CA GLY A 273 -2.70 18.36 -15.66
C GLY A 273 -3.58 18.90 -16.79
N LEU A 274 -4.66 19.59 -16.45
CA LEU A 274 -5.51 20.33 -17.37
C LEU A 274 -5.46 21.81 -16.98
N ASP A 275 -5.39 22.69 -17.98
CA ASP A 275 -5.41 24.14 -17.80
C ASP A 275 -6.23 24.82 -18.91
N GLY A 276 -7.20 25.65 -18.53
CA GLY A 276 -8.12 26.31 -19.43
C GLY A 276 -9.35 26.90 -18.73
N PRO A 277 -10.32 27.45 -19.48
CA PRO A 277 -11.53 28.03 -18.90
C PRO A 277 -12.37 27.00 -18.16
N GLU A 278 -12.98 27.39 -17.03
CA GLU A 278 -13.75 26.50 -16.15
C GLU A 278 -14.82 25.71 -16.93
N LYS A 279 -15.67 26.38 -17.71
CA LYS A 279 -16.75 25.73 -18.50
C LYS A 279 -16.23 24.67 -19.48
N SER A 280 -15.08 24.90 -20.12
CA SER A 280 -14.48 23.95 -21.06
C SER A 280 -13.95 22.69 -20.35
N ILE A 281 -13.36 22.87 -19.18
CA ILE A 281 -12.91 21.75 -18.34
C ILE A 281 -14.11 20.99 -17.79
N GLU A 282 -15.17 21.66 -17.36
CA GLU A 282 -16.41 21.00 -16.93
C GLU A 282 -17.01 20.15 -18.05
N GLY A 283 -17.08 20.69 -19.27
CA GLY A 283 -17.53 19.94 -20.46
C GLY A 283 -16.67 18.71 -20.76
N LEU A 284 -15.35 18.82 -20.61
CA LEU A 284 -14.43 17.70 -20.77
C LEU A 284 -14.63 16.62 -19.69
N LEU A 285 -14.75 17.01 -18.42
CA LEU A 285 -14.95 16.07 -17.32
C LEU A 285 -16.32 15.37 -17.39
N LYS A 286 -17.38 16.08 -17.79
CA LYS A 286 -18.70 15.49 -18.07
C LYS A 286 -18.60 14.45 -19.20
N ALA A 287 -17.87 14.78 -20.26
CA ALA A 287 -17.65 13.86 -21.37
C ALA A 287 -16.82 12.61 -20.98
N LEU A 288 -15.99 12.68 -19.94
CA LEU A 288 -15.29 11.53 -19.34
C LEU A 288 -16.16 10.74 -18.34
N GLY A 289 -17.46 11.07 -18.22
CA GLY A 289 -18.39 10.39 -17.33
C GLY A 289 -18.19 10.71 -15.85
N VAL A 290 -17.54 11.83 -15.50
CA VAL A 290 -17.48 12.28 -14.10
C VAL A 290 -18.90 12.56 -13.61
N GLY A 291 -19.39 11.75 -12.68
CA GLY A 291 -20.76 11.81 -12.17
C GLY A 291 -21.80 10.94 -12.90
N ALA A 292 -21.39 10.12 -13.88
CA ALA A 292 -22.32 9.25 -14.63
C ALA A 292 -22.80 8.01 -13.83
N ASP A 293 -21.98 7.48 -12.92
CA ASP A 293 -22.22 6.20 -12.21
C ASP A 293 -23.24 6.28 -11.04
N GLY A 294 -24.32 7.04 -11.19
CA GLY A 294 -25.39 7.16 -10.19
C GLY A 294 -25.27 8.36 -9.23
N ASP A 295 -24.24 9.18 -9.40
CA ASP A 295 -24.09 10.51 -8.78
C ASP A 295 -24.53 11.64 -9.74
N GLY A 296 -25.54 11.38 -10.57
CA GLY A 296 -25.93 12.25 -11.70
C GLY A 296 -26.20 13.71 -11.32
N SER A 297 -26.63 13.97 -10.08
CA SER A 297 -26.81 15.31 -9.51
C SER A 297 -25.75 15.68 -8.45
N GLY A 298 -24.91 14.73 -8.04
CA GLY A 298 -24.00 14.85 -6.90
C GLY A 298 -22.78 15.73 -7.20
N ALA A 299 -21.99 15.35 -8.21
CA ALA A 299 -20.73 16.03 -8.54
C ALA A 299 -20.94 17.40 -9.23
N TRP A 300 -22.00 17.54 -10.03
CA TRP A 300 -22.30 18.76 -10.79
C TRP A 300 -23.41 19.64 -10.17
N GLY A 301 -24.13 19.14 -9.17
CA GLY A 301 -25.12 19.90 -8.42
C GLY A 301 -24.55 20.66 -7.21
N LYS A 302 -25.40 20.89 -6.19
CA LYS A 302 -25.05 21.65 -4.97
C LYS A 302 -24.01 20.92 -4.11
N SER A 303 -24.13 19.60 -3.97
CA SER A 303 -23.20 18.76 -3.18
C SER A 303 -21.76 18.81 -3.71
N GLY A 304 -21.59 18.94 -5.02
CA GLY A 304 -20.29 19.02 -5.68
C GLY A 304 -19.68 20.42 -5.71
N LEU A 305 -20.35 21.44 -5.15
CA LEU A 305 -19.84 22.81 -5.11
C LEU A 305 -18.48 22.89 -4.40
N LYS A 306 -18.32 22.19 -3.27
CA LYS A 306 -17.06 22.16 -2.50
C LYS A 306 -15.91 21.53 -3.29
N TRP A 307 -16.20 20.46 -4.03
CA TRP A 307 -15.23 19.84 -4.95
C TRP A 307 -14.86 20.81 -6.09
N ARG A 308 -15.86 21.45 -6.70
CA ARG A 308 -15.65 22.51 -7.69
C ARG A 308 -15.03 23.78 -7.11
N GLN A 309 -14.99 24.00 -5.80
CA GLN A 309 -14.21 25.08 -5.19
C GLN A 309 -12.75 24.69 -4.94
N GLY A 310 -12.41 23.39 -5.07
CA GLY A 310 -11.07 22.87 -4.83
C GLY A 310 -10.76 22.57 -3.36
N THR A 311 -11.77 22.38 -2.50
CA THR A 311 -11.58 21.99 -1.09
C THR A 311 -11.77 20.49 -0.86
N ARG A 312 -12.26 19.78 -1.88
CA ARG A 312 -12.52 18.35 -1.85
C ARG A 312 -11.92 17.65 -3.07
N THR A 313 -11.69 16.35 -2.96
CA THR A 313 -11.37 15.47 -4.09
C THR A 313 -12.64 14.78 -4.60
N TRP A 314 -12.65 14.44 -5.87
CA TRP A 314 -13.63 13.50 -6.43
C TRP A 314 -12.91 12.20 -6.75
N GLU A 315 -13.53 11.08 -6.39
CA GLU A 315 -13.02 9.73 -6.64
C GLU A 315 -14.13 8.95 -7.32
N GLY A 316 -13.83 8.33 -8.46
CA GLY A 316 -14.83 7.61 -9.24
C GLY A 316 -14.24 7.05 -10.53
N TRP A 317 -15.10 6.45 -11.36
CA TRP A 317 -14.69 5.86 -12.63
C TRP A 317 -14.74 6.87 -13.77
N LEU A 318 -13.74 6.80 -14.65
CA LEU A 318 -13.74 7.52 -15.92
C LEU A 318 -14.14 6.59 -17.06
N HIS A 319 -14.82 7.16 -18.03
CA HIS A 319 -15.44 6.47 -19.15
C HIS A 319 -14.93 7.01 -20.48
N GLU A 320 -15.00 6.15 -21.50
CA GLU A 320 -14.80 6.53 -22.88
C GLU A 320 -16.02 7.29 -23.41
N ARG A 321 -15.79 8.30 -24.25
CA ARG A 321 -16.87 9.06 -24.89
C ARG A 321 -17.24 8.33 -26.19
N GLU A 322 -18.54 8.33 -26.51
CA GLU A 322 -19.15 7.92 -27.80
C GLU A 322 -19.65 6.47 -27.91
N GLU A 323 -19.30 5.57 -27.00
CA GLU A 323 -19.89 4.22 -26.95
C GLU A 323 -20.99 4.19 -25.88
N TRP A 324 -22.21 3.77 -26.25
CA TRP A 324 -23.25 3.39 -25.29
C TRP A 324 -23.40 1.87 -25.34
N PRO A 325 -23.35 1.18 -24.19
CA PRO A 325 -22.97 1.64 -22.84
C PRO A 325 -21.56 2.23 -22.74
N ALA A 326 -21.35 3.18 -21.81
CA ALA A 326 -20.08 3.88 -21.68
C ALA A 326 -18.99 2.97 -21.10
N LYS A 327 -18.01 2.59 -21.94
CA LYS A 327 -16.92 1.70 -21.55
C LYS A 327 -16.03 2.31 -20.46
N ARG A 328 -15.81 1.56 -19.38
CA ARG A 328 -14.97 1.98 -18.24
C ARG A 328 -13.49 1.90 -18.56
N ILE A 329 -12.78 2.98 -18.26
CA ILE A 329 -11.32 3.07 -18.46
C ILE A 329 -10.59 2.66 -17.18
N ALA A 330 -10.75 3.46 -16.11
CA ALA A 330 -10.07 3.26 -14.83
C ALA A 330 -10.67 4.13 -13.72
N PRO A 331 -10.51 3.74 -12.45
CA PRO A 331 -10.78 4.62 -11.33
C PRO A 331 -9.76 5.77 -11.30
N ALA A 332 -10.25 6.98 -11.04
CA ALA A 332 -9.44 8.19 -10.98
C ALA A 332 -9.84 9.11 -9.83
N THR A 333 -8.87 9.91 -9.40
CA THR A 333 -9.07 11.02 -8.48
C THR A 333 -8.95 12.33 -9.25
N VAL A 334 -9.99 13.16 -9.23
CA VAL A 334 -9.99 14.49 -9.86
C VAL A 334 -9.90 15.56 -8.79
N ILE A 335 -8.89 16.42 -8.90
CA ILE A 335 -8.58 17.47 -7.94
C ILE A 335 -8.54 18.81 -8.66
N TRP A 336 -9.44 19.71 -8.27
CA TRP A 336 -9.41 21.08 -8.74
C TRP A 336 -8.42 21.92 -7.92
N ASN A 337 -7.74 22.85 -8.58
CA ASN A 337 -7.10 23.94 -7.87
C ASN A 337 -8.16 24.94 -7.38
N ALA A 338 -7.99 25.41 -6.14
CA ALA A 338 -8.83 26.46 -5.59
C ALA A 338 -8.71 27.75 -6.40
N LYS A 339 -9.79 28.53 -6.44
CA LYS A 339 -9.81 29.85 -7.07
C LYS A 339 -8.93 30.78 -6.26
N THR A 340 -8.11 31.57 -6.94
CA THR A 340 -7.43 32.71 -6.31
C THR A 340 -8.54 33.72 -6.01
N GLN A 341 -8.72 34.13 -4.76
CA GLN A 341 -9.58 35.29 -4.51
C GLN A 341 -8.90 36.50 -5.18
N PRO A 342 -9.59 37.27 -6.04
CA PRO A 342 -9.05 38.52 -6.52
C PRO A 342 -8.80 39.41 -5.30
N GLU A 343 -7.57 39.90 -5.15
CA GLU A 343 -7.22 40.88 -4.13
C GLU A 343 -7.91 42.22 -4.49
N GLU A 344 -9.19 42.39 -4.16
CA GLU A 344 -9.90 43.67 -4.35
C GLU A 344 -9.74 44.66 -3.18
N ASP A 345 -9.07 44.31 -2.07
CA ASP A 345 -9.05 45.16 -0.86
C ASP A 345 -7.70 45.81 -0.47
N VAL A 346 -6.75 46.06 -1.38
CA VAL A 346 -5.50 46.80 -1.02
C VAL A 346 -5.12 47.98 -1.93
N LEU A 347 -5.87 48.31 -2.98
CA LEU A 347 -5.55 49.51 -3.80
C LEU A 347 -6.77 50.38 -4.10
N VAL A 348 -7.44 50.88 -3.05
CA VAL A 348 -8.18 52.15 -3.14
C VAL A 348 -7.16 53.29 -3.06
N ALA A 349 -6.46 53.56 -4.17
CA ALA A 349 -5.85 54.87 -4.49
C ALA A 349 -5.07 54.77 -5.81
N LYS A 350 -5.75 54.93 -6.93
CA LYS A 350 -5.39 55.87 -8.03
C LYS A 350 -6.12 55.51 -9.33
N GLY A 351 -6.99 56.43 -9.77
CA GLY A 351 -7.30 56.67 -11.18
C GLY A 351 -8.41 55.82 -11.78
N GLU A 352 -9.57 56.48 -11.98
CA GLU A 352 -10.64 56.03 -12.88
C GLU A 352 -10.14 56.02 -14.34
N ASP A 353 -10.83 55.25 -15.20
CA ASP A 353 -10.62 55.04 -16.64
C ASP A 353 -9.69 53.90 -17.10
N ALA A 354 -9.99 52.68 -16.65
CA ALA A 354 -9.70 51.47 -17.43
C ALA A 354 -10.88 50.49 -17.37
N PRO A 355 -11.42 50.00 -18.50
CA PRO A 355 -12.51 49.02 -18.47
C PRO A 355 -12.04 47.76 -17.73
N PRO A 356 -12.90 47.11 -16.91
CA PRO A 356 -12.52 45.93 -16.15
C PRO A 356 -12.21 44.81 -17.14
N ASN A 357 -10.93 44.61 -17.41
CA ASN A 357 -10.43 43.55 -18.25
C ASN A 357 -10.64 42.24 -17.47
N LYS A 358 -11.86 41.68 -17.52
CA LYS A 358 -12.21 40.34 -17.04
C LYS A 358 -11.46 39.34 -17.88
N SER A 359 -10.14 39.25 -17.70
CA SER A 359 -9.33 38.19 -18.26
C SER A 359 -9.96 36.90 -17.77
N LYS A 360 -10.43 36.06 -18.69
CA LYS A 360 -11.09 34.79 -18.36
C LYS A 360 -10.08 33.96 -17.58
N GLU A 361 -10.23 33.90 -16.25
CA GLU A 361 -9.28 33.19 -15.41
C GLU A 361 -9.26 31.71 -15.81
N ASN A 362 -8.10 31.25 -16.25
CA ASN A 362 -7.88 29.85 -16.51
C ASN A 362 -7.74 29.10 -15.19
N ARG A 363 -8.37 27.94 -15.14
CA ARG A 363 -8.39 27.09 -13.96
C ARG A 363 -7.62 25.81 -14.22
N LYS A 364 -6.95 25.33 -13.16
CA LYS A 364 -6.11 24.13 -13.23
C LYS A 364 -6.78 22.95 -12.54
N VAL A 365 -6.73 21.79 -13.19
CA VAL A 365 -7.23 20.51 -12.66
C VAL A 365 -6.16 19.45 -12.81
N SER A 366 -6.11 18.52 -11.86
CA SER A 366 -5.29 17.32 -11.98
C SER A 366 -6.17 16.08 -11.92
N ILE A 367 -5.98 15.18 -12.89
CA ILE A 367 -6.61 13.86 -12.94
C ILE A 367 -5.53 12.85 -12.61
N ARG A 368 -5.74 12.06 -11.56
CA ARG A 368 -4.82 11.01 -11.14
C ARG A 368 -5.44 9.65 -11.37
N VAL A 369 -4.76 8.81 -12.16
CA VAL A 369 -5.26 7.51 -12.62
C VAL A 369 -4.22 6.43 -12.40
N HIS A 370 -4.68 5.19 -12.27
CA HIS A 370 -3.80 4.03 -12.28
C HIS A 370 -3.08 3.88 -13.63
N PRO A 371 -1.78 3.56 -13.68
CA PRO A 371 -1.01 3.57 -14.93
C PRO A 371 -1.46 2.54 -15.97
N ALA A 372 -2.20 1.49 -15.57
CA ALA A 372 -2.76 0.52 -16.52
C ALA A 372 -3.80 1.16 -17.45
N GLY A 373 -4.65 2.07 -16.95
CA GLY A 373 -5.63 2.80 -17.77
C GLY A 373 -5.12 4.13 -18.32
N PHE A 374 -3.86 4.51 -18.05
CA PHE A 374 -3.34 5.83 -18.38
C PHE A 374 -3.29 6.10 -19.89
N MET A 375 -2.86 5.13 -20.70
CA MET A 375 -2.69 5.34 -22.15
C MET A 375 -4.04 5.58 -22.84
N GLN A 376 -5.05 4.76 -22.52
CA GLN A 376 -6.41 4.94 -23.03
C GLN A 376 -7.00 6.28 -22.58
N LEU A 377 -6.85 6.64 -21.30
CA LEU A 377 -7.31 7.94 -20.80
C LEU A 377 -6.58 9.11 -21.48
N TRP A 378 -5.27 9.00 -21.69
CA TRP A 378 -4.46 10.05 -22.30
C TRP A 378 -4.90 10.36 -23.73
N GLU A 379 -5.16 9.33 -24.54
CA GLU A 379 -5.68 9.45 -25.91
C GLU A 379 -7.05 10.13 -25.91
N GLN A 380 -7.95 9.69 -25.02
CA GLN A 380 -9.28 10.28 -24.87
C GLN A 380 -9.22 11.74 -24.41
N VAL A 381 -8.42 12.07 -23.39
CA VAL A 381 -8.28 13.45 -22.88
C VAL A 381 -7.72 14.39 -23.96
N ILE A 382 -6.77 13.95 -24.78
CA ILE A 382 -6.26 14.75 -25.91
C ILE A 382 -7.35 14.99 -26.94
N ARG A 383 -8.10 13.94 -27.31
CA ARG A 383 -9.21 14.03 -28.25
C ARG A 383 -10.25 15.03 -27.76
N LEU A 384 -10.68 14.90 -26.51
CA LEU A 384 -11.68 15.77 -25.89
C LEU A 384 -11.19 17.21 -25.70
N GLY A 385 -9.93 17.40 -25.32
CA GLY A 385 -9.33 18.72 -25.13
C GLY A 385 -9.32 19.56 -26.40
N LYS A 386 -9.21 18.92 -27.57
CA LYS A 386 -9.30 19.58 -28.89
C LYS A 386 -10.73 19.91 -29.31
N VAL A 387 -11.70 19.09 -28.90
CA VAL A 387 -13.13 19.28 -29.24
C VAL A 387 -13.74 20.46 -28.47
N GLN A 388 -13.30 20.69 -27.23
CA GLN A 388 -13.80 21.81 -26.42
C GLN A 388 -13.36 23.16 -26.99
N LYS A 389 -14.27 24.14 -27.00
CA LYS A 389 -14.01 25.54 -27.39
C LYS A 389 -14.33 26.46 -26.21
N PRO A 390 -13.38 27.26 -25.68
CA PRO A 390 -11.94 27.29 -25.97
C PRO A 390 -11.22 25.98 -25.62
N THR A 391 -10.09 25.73 -26.28
CA THR A 391 -9.31 24.49 -26.14
C THR A 391 -8.69 24.35 -24.75
N VAL A 392 -8.78 23.15 -24.18
CA VAL A 392 -8.15 22.83 -22.89
C VAL A 392 -6.72 22.33 -23.14
N THR A 393 -5.75 22.92 -22.44
CA THR A 393 -4.36 22.49 -22.52
C THR A 393 -4.10 21.31 -21.58
N VAL A 394 -3.29 20.34 -22.03
CA VAL A 394 -3.05 19.08 -21.33
C VAL A 394 -1.55 18.88 -21.10
N GLU A 395 -1.13 18.56 -19.87
CA GLU A 395 0.25 18.29 -19.47
C GLU A 395 0.39 16.91 -18.81
N ASP A 396 1.43 16.13 -19.18
CA ASP A 396 1.80 14.88 -18.51
C ASP A 396 2.69 15.16 -17.29
N LEU A 397 2.20 14.82 -16.09
CA LEU A 397 2.88 15.08 -14.81
C LEU A 397 3.42 13.80 -14.13
N ARG A 398 3.44 12.64 -14.82
CA ARG A 398 3.87 11.33 -14.27
C ARG A 398 5.23 11.34 -13.57
N PHE A 399 6.17 12.16 -14.04
CA PHE A 399 7.53 12.23 -13.50
C PHE A 399 7.82 13.54 -12.75
N GLU A 400 6.82 14.40 -12.57
CA GLU A 400 6.97 15.65 -11.79
C GLU A 400 6.35 15.55 -10.41
N ILE A 401 5.19 14.90 -10.31
CA ILE A 401 4.46 14.67 -9.07
C ILE A 401 4.55 13.19 -8.77
N GLY A 402 4.85 12.84 -7.53
CA GLY A 402 4.65 11.48 -7.05
C GLY A 402 3.95 11.51 -5.71
N SER A 403 3.79 10.34 -5.12
CA SER A 403 2.82 10.19 -4.05
C SER A 403 3.13 9.09 -3.08
N ILE A 404 2.74 9.30 -1.82
CA ILE A 404 2.81 8.33 -0.74
C ILE A 404 1.40 8.11 -0.23
N GLU A 405 1.01 6.86 -0.09
CA GLU A 405 -0.26 6.46 0.51
C GLU A 405 0.00 5.79 1.85
N ILE A 406 -0.77 6.12 2.88
CA ILE A 406 -0.68 5.51 4.20
C ILE A 406 -2.07 5.11 4.68
N SER A 407 -2.17 3.90 5.19
CA SER A 407 -3.40 3.37 5.78
C SER A 407 -3.14 2.86 7.19
N GLY A 408 -4.18 2.92 8.02
CA GLY A 408 -4.16 2.50 9.42
C GLY A 408 -4.54 3.62 10.41
N PRO A 409 -4.92 3.25 11.64
CA PRO A 409 -5.41 4.21 12.63
C PRO A 409 -4.38 5.27 13.03
N ASN A 410 -3.08 4.92 13.05
CA ASN A 410 -1.99 5.85 13.38
C ASN A 410 -1.36 6.52 12.15
N ALA A 411 -2.04 6.47 10.99
CA ALA A 411 -1.53 7.10 9.77
C ALA A 411 -1.42 8.62 9.92
N ALA A 412 -2.46 9.27 10.45
CA ALA A 412 -2.45 10.72 10.66
C ALA A 412 -1.35 11.16 11.64
N GLU A 413 -1.17 10.41 12.73
CA GLU A 413 -0.12 10.65 13.74
C GLU A 413 1.27 10.68 13.10
N ALA A 414 1.56 9.67 12.28
CA ALA A 414 2.83 9.60 11.56
C ALA A 414 3.00 10.77 10.59
N LEU A 415 1.95 11.18 9.88
CA LEU A 415 2.02 12.26 8.91
C LEU A 415 2.24 13.63 9.55
N VAL A 416 1.48 13.95 10.59
CA VAL A 416 1.64 15.21 11.34
C VAL A 416 3.04 15.25 11.98
N GLY A 417 3.57 14.10 12.42
CA GLY A 417 4.90 14.01 13.02
C GLY A 417 6.07 14.22 12.06
N ILE A 418 5.82 14.21 10.74
CA ILE A 418 6.87 14.32 9.71
C ILE A 418 6.70 15.59 8.89
N LEU A 419 5.48 15.85 8.42
CA LEU A 419 5.15 17.01 7.61
C LEU A 419 4.86 18.16 8.55
N HIS A 420 5.78 19.13 8.56
CA HIS A 420 5.65 20.36 9.33
C HIS A 420 5.40 21.48 8.33
N PRO A 421 4.15 21.98 8.24
CA PRO A 421 3.84 23.14 7.42
C PRO A 421 4.69 24.32 7.91
N GLU A 422 5.22 25.12 6.99
CA GLU A 422 5.89 26.37 7.35
C GLU A 422 4.82 27.46 7.48
N SER A 423 4.81 28.17 8.59
CA SER A 423 3.91 29.31 8.76
C SER A 423 4.21 30.34 7.67
N LEU A 424 3.21 30.66 6.86
CA LEU A 424 3.23 31.85 6.01
C LEU A 424 3.26 33.03 6.97
N ALA A 425 4.45 33.57 7.19
CA ALA A 425 4.65 34.75 8.03
C ALA A 425 3.75 35.90 7.56
N LYS A 426 2.61 36.07 8.24
CA LYS A 426 2.03 37.35 8.59
C LYS A 426 1.94 37.35 10.11
N GLY A 427 2.64 38.29 10.74
CA GLY A 427 2.66 38.45 12.19
C GLY A 427 1.24 38.64 12.73
N GLY A 428 0.94 37.97 13.83
CA GLY A 428 -0.38 37.96 14.45
C GLY A 428 -0.60 36.61 15.12
N THR A 429 -0.03 36.43 16.31
CA THR A 429 -0.40 35.37 17.23
C THR A 429 -1.78 35.66 17.82
N ASP A 430 -2.81 35.68 16.98
CA ASP A 430 -4.19 35.64 17.45
C ASP A 430 -4.62 34.17 17.46
N MET A 431 -4.48 33.56 18.64
CA MET A 431 -4.90 32.18 18.96
C MET A 431 -6.43 31.94 18.83
N GLY A 432 -7.17 32.93 18.32
CA GLY A 432 -8.62 32.94 18.17
C GLY A 432 -9.15 32.38 16.84
N ASN A 433 -8.54 32.72 15.69
CA ASN A 433 -9.06 32.33 14.36
C ASN A 433 -8.24 31.19 13.73
N LEU A 434 -8.75 29.96 13.85
CA LEU A 434 -8.17 28.75 13.22
C LEU A 434 -8.49 28.66 11.72
N ASP A 435 -8.08 29.66 10.95
CA ASP A 435 -8.41 29.72 9.51
C ASP A 435 -7.30 29.12 8.62
N GLY A 436 -6.14 28.79 9.22
CA GLY A 436 -4.98 28.25 8.52
C GLY A 436 -4.99 26.72 8.39
N ALA A 437 -4.70 26.21 7.19
CA ALA A 437 -4.41 24.79 6.98
C ALA A 437 -3.24 24.27 7.84
N HIS A 438 -2.31 25.16 8.20
CA HIS A 438 -1.22 24.90 9.14
C HIS A 438 -1.75 24.50 10.53
N ASP A 439 -2.71 25.26 11.05
CA ASP A 439 -3.17 25.09 12.44
C ASP A 439 -4.05 23.85 12.56
N ILE A 440 -4.96 23.66 11.58
CA ILE A 440 -5.81 22.47 11.51
C ILE A 440 -4.96 21.20 11.40
N TRP A 441 -3.85 21.22 10.65
CA TRP A 441 -3.00 20.04 10.47
C TRP A 441 -2.48 19.46 11.79
N HIS A 442 -2.17 20.30 12.77
CA HIS A 442 -1.71 19.84 14.09
C HIS A 442 -2.80 19.10 14.89
N TYR A 443 -4.06 19.50 14.73
CA TYR A 443 -5.22 18.89 15.41
C TYR A 443 -5.64 17.53 14.82
N LEU A 444 -5.19 17.19 13.61
CA LEU A 444 -5.56 15.94 12.93
C LEU A 444 -4.75 14.71 13.38
N SER A 445 -3.74 14.87 14.24
CA SER A 445 -2.78 13.81 14.59
C SER A 445 -3.42 12.48 15.07
N ASN A 446 -4.57 12.53 15.75
CA ASN A 446 -5.24 11.34 16.29
C ASN A 446 -6.52 10.93 15.54
N GLN A 447 -6.80 11.51 14.37
CA GLN A 447 -8.06 11.28 13.66
C GLN A 447 -7.92 10.21 12.57
N SER A 448 -8.89 9.29 12.51
CA SER A 448 -9.02 8.36 11.40
C SER A 448 -9.64 9.09 10.19
N PRO A 449 -9.32 8.71 8.94
CA PRO A 449 -9.98 9.28 7.76
C PRO A 449 -11.52 9.18 7.80
N SER A 450 -12.05 8.18 8.50
CA SER A 450 -13.49 7.97 8.68
C SER A 450 -14.15 9.02 9.58
N SER A 451 -13.44 9.58 10.58
CA SER A 451 -13.92 10.71 11.39
C SER A 451 -13.76 12.07 10.68
N LEU A 452 -13.14 12.04 9.50
CA LEU A 452 -13.11 13.04 8.42
C LEU A 452 -14.44 13.79 8.23
N PRO A 453 -14.53 14.90 7.51
CA PRO A 453 -15.45 14.98 6.36
C PRO A 453 -14.98 14.11 5.17
N PRO A 454 -15.88 13.69 4.25
CA PRO A 454 -15.46 12.89 3.09
C PRO A 454 -14.59 13.70 2.14
N ASN A 455 -13.58 13.06 1.54
CA ASN A 455 -12.75 13.56 0.44
C ASN A 455 -12.06 14.91 0.70
N ILE A 456 -11.58 15.13 1.92
CA ILE A 456 -10.90 16.38 2.29
C ILE A 456 -9.63 16.59 1.47
N LEU A 457 -9.40 17.85 1.06
CA LEU A 457 -8.14 18.29 0.49
C LEU A 457 -7.46 19.35 1.39
N LEU A 458 -6.18 19.14 1.67
CA LEU A 458 -5.31 20.07 2.39
C LEU A 458 -4.12 20.44 1.52
N ALA A 459 -3.85 21.72 1.38
CA ALA A 459 -2.71 22.24 0.63
C ALA A 459 -1.87 23.16 1.52
N PHE A 460 -0.57 22.88 1.62
CA PHE A 460 0.36 23.72 2.37
C PHE A 460 1.81 23.52 1.90
N GLU A 461 2.69 24.44 2.28
CA GLU A 461 4.13 24.30 2.05
C GLU A 461 4.79 23.67 3.28
N ALA A 462 5.45 22.53 3.10
CA ALA A 462 6.11 21.79 4.16
C ALA A 462 7.61 22.07 4.18
N SER A 463 8.20 22.09 5.38
CA SER A 463 9.65 22.11 5.57
C SER A 463 10.29 20.76 5.25
N ASP A 464 11.61 20.73 4.97
CA ASP A 464 12.33 19.49 4.69
C ASP A 464 12.31 18.54 5.91
N PRO A 465 11.66 17.36 5.81
CA PRO A 465 11.50 16.43 6.93
C PRO A 465 12.84 15.84 7.42
N ARG A 466 13.93 16.00 6.67
CA ARG A 466 15.26 15.54 7.08
C ARG A 466 15.86 16.42 8.15
N LEU A 467 15.42 17.67 8.32
CA LEU A 467 15.88 18.57 9.39
C LEU A 467 15.53 17.98 10.76
N ARG A 468 14.31 17.45 10.90
CA ARG A 468 13.77 16.82 12.12
C ARG A 468 13.98 15.30 12.20
N HIS A 469 15.04 14.77 11.58
CA HIS A 469 15.34 13.33 11.62
C HIS A 469 16.42 12.99 12.67
N PRO A 470 16.25 11.94 13.52
CA PRO A 470 15.10 11.05 13.59
C PRO A 470 13.86 11.74 14.19
N PRO A 471 12.66 11.50 13.65
CA PRO A 471 11.44 12.10 14.17
C PRO A 471 11.11 11.60 15.58
N ARG A 472 10.35 12.41 16.32
CA ARG A 472 9.84 12.08 17.66
C ARG A 472 8.34 11.86 17.59
N THR A 473 7.85 10.97 18.44
CA THR A 473 6.43 10.73 18.63
C THR A 473 5.77 12.02 19.11
N ILE A 474 4.64 12.39 18.50
CA ILE A 474 3.80 13.48 18.97
C ILE A 474 3.14 13.06 20.29
N GLN A 475 3.18 13.94 21.28
CA GLN A 475 2.36 13.79 22.47
C GLN A 475 1.01 14.40 22.17
N SER A 476 0.00 13.56 21.99
CA SER A 476 -1.35 14.06 21.77
C SER A 476 -1.94 14.49 23.12
N PRO A 477 -2.32 15.77 23.29
CA PRO A 477 -2.96 16.23 24.51
C PRO A 477 -4.27 15.46 24.71
N ALA A 478 -4.42 14.82 25.86
CA ALA A 478 -5.63 14.08 26.22
C ALA A 478 -6.76 15.01 26.70
N ASP A 479 -6.50 16.32 26.72
CA ASP A 479 -7.39 17.34 27.27
C ASP A 479 -8.77 17.32 26.59
N LEU A 480 -9.81 17.29 27.41
CA LEU A 480 -11.20 17.26 26.95
C LEU A 480 -11.53 18.44 26.03
N ASP A 481 -10.96 19.62 26.29
CA ASP A 481 -11.18 20.81 25.47
C ASP A 481 -10.54 20.71 24.10
N THR A 482 -9.36 20.09 24.00
CA THR A 482 -8.74 19.81 22.70
C THR A 482 -9.59 18.82 21.91
N GLN A 483 -10.16 17.80 22.56
CA GLN A 483 -11.07 16.87 21.88
C GLN A 483 -12.36 17.54 21.41
N LYS A 484 -12.96 18.43 22.22
CA LYS A 484 -14.12 19.24 21.82
C LYS A 484 -13.79 20.10 20.60
N ARG A 485 -12.63 20.76 20.62
CA ARG A 485 -12.15 21.60 19.52
C ARG A 485 -11.92 20.80 18.23
N ILE A 486 -11.32 19.61 18.32
CA ILE A 486 -11.16 18.71 17.16
C ILE A 486 -12.52 18.32 16.58
N ARG A 487 -13.49 17.94 17.42
CA ARG A 487 -14.84 17.61 16.95
C ARG A 487 -15.51 18.80 16.27
N GLN A 488 -15.38 19.99 16.83
CA GLN A 488 -15.89 21.23 16.23
C GLN A 488 -15.22 21.50 14.86
N ILE A 489 -13.91 21.31 14.74
CA ILE A 489 -13.21 21.45 13.46
C ILE A 489 -13.71 20.41 12.44
N CYS A 490 -13.94 19.17 12.84
CA CYS A 490 -14.46 18.13 11.95
C CYS A 490 -15.88 18.42 11.47
N THR A 491 -16.71 19.10 12.27
CA THR A 491 -18.09 19.45 11.89
C THR A 491 -18.18 20.70 11.04
N THR A 492 -17.49 21.79 11.41
CA THR A 492 -17.55 23.06 10.68
C THR A 492 -16.61 23.11 9.48
N TRP A 493 -15.48 22.41 9.55
CA TRP A 493 -14.39 22.38 8.58
C TRP A 493 -14.06 23.76 7.94
N PRO A 494 -13.33 24.64 8.66
CA PRO A 494 -13.13 26.05 8.28
C PRO A 494 -12.53 26.29 6.88
N LEU A 495 -11.75 25.34 6.38
CA LEU A 495 -11.11 25.41 5.05
C LEU A 495 -12.11 25.38 3.88
N ASP A 496 -13.38 25.06 4.14
CA ASP A 496 -14.44 25.15 3.13
C ASP A 496 -14.77 26.61 2.80
N SER A 497 -14.66 27.52 3.77
CA SER A 497 -14.99 28.93 3.58
C SER A 497 -13.86 29.73 2.92
N ASN A 498 -12.60 29.32 3.14
CA ASN A 498 -11.42 29.99 2.62
C ASN A 498 -10.52 29.03 1.82
N PRO A 499 -10.91 28.67 0.58
CA PRO A 499 -10.12 27.78 -0.26
C PRO A 499 -8.82 28.46 -0.70
N ARG A 500 -7.67 27.83 -0.46
CA ARG A 500 -6.35 28.36 -0.86
C ARG A 500 -5.78 27.64 -2.09
N PRO A 501 -5.27 28.37 -3.09
CA PRO A 501 -4.66 27.75 -4.26
C PRO A 501 -3.43 26.93 -3.86
N ALA A 502 -3.36 25.70 -4.39
CA ALA A 502 -2.27 24.80 -4.07
C ALA A 502 -1.06 25.10 -4.96
N THR A 503 0.06 25.48 -4.33
CA THR A 503 1.31 25.82 -5.03
C THR A 503 1.91 24.65 -5.83
N LEU A 504 1.45 23.41 -5.57
CA LEU A 504 1.84 22.20 -6.31
C LEU A 504 1.41 22.23 -7.79
N PHE A 505 0.29 22.91 -8.13
CA PHE A 505 -0.18 23.03 -9.52
C PHE A 505 0.76 23.90 -10.38
N GLU A 506 1.57 24.74 -9.76
CA GLU A 506 2.53 25.59 -10.46
C GLU A 506 3.86 24.89 -10.72
N ARG A 507 4.25 24.85 -11.99
CA ARG A 507 5.51 24.24 -12.44
C ARG A 507 6.75 24.93 -11.85
N SER A 508 6.72 26.25 -11.71
CA SER A 508 7.78 27.06 -11.08
C SER A 508 8.11 26.55 -9.69
N ASN A 509 7.09 26.37 -8.85
CA ASN A 509 7.24 25.95 -7.46
C ASN A 509 7.68 24.48 -7.35
N ARG A 510 7.16 23.60 -8.21
CA ARG A 510 7.64 22.21 -8.33
C ARG A 510 9.13 22.15 -8.66
N LEU A 511 9.60 22.94 -9.62
CA LEU A 511 11.01 22.93 -10.01
C LEU A 511 11.90 23.64 -8.98
N LYS A 512 11.43 24.73 -8.37
CA LYS A 512 12.14 25.47 -7.31
C LYS A 512 12.45 24.55 -6.14
N SER A 513 11.42 23.89 -5.59
CA SER A 513 11.57 22.96 -4.46
C SER A 513 12.52 21.80 -4.76
N GLN A 514 12.46 21.22 -5.96
CA GLN A 514 13.36 20.13 -6.37
C GLN A 514 14.82 20.56 -6.53
N ARG A 515 15.07 21.82 -6.93
CA ARG A 515 16.43 22.36 -7.15
C ARG A 515 17.06 22.86 -5.86
N SER A 516 16.27 23.37 -4.92
CA SER A 516 16.75 23.88 -3.63
C SER A 516 17.02 22.81 -2.58
N LEU A 517 16.69 21.53 -2.83
CA LEU A 517 16.94 20.43 -1.89
C LEU A 517 18.43 20.31 -1.52
N PRO A 518 18.80 20.47 -0.24
CA PRO A 518 20.18 20.37 0.19
C PRO A 518 20.69 18.92 0.17
N SER A 519 22.01 18.78 0.03
CA SER A 519 22.67 17.49 0.11
C SER A 519 22.60 16.89 1.52
N GLN A 520 22.57 15.56 1.63
CA GLN A 520 22.54 14.89 2.94
C GLN A 520 23.74 15.25 3.83
N LYS A 521 24.91 15.51 3.23
CA LYS A 521 26.11 15.93 3.97
C LYS A 521 25.92 17.31 4.63
N SER A 522 25.31 18.25 3.91
CA SER A 522 25.01 19.59 4.44
C SER A 522 24.05 19.51 5.64
N ILE A 523 22.98 18.72 5.53
CA ILE A 523 22.03 18.51 6.62
C ILE A 523 22.72 17.86 7.84
N ASN A 524 23.54 16.83 7.61
CA ASN A 524 24.26 16.17 8.70
C ASN A 524 25.22 17.14 9.41
N ARG A 525 25.90 18.03 8.67
CA ARG A 525 26.74 19.09 9.27
C ARG A 525 25.90 20.02 10.15
N ARG A 526 24.72 20.46 9.69
CA ARG A 526 23.80 21.28 10.49
C ARG A 526 23.35 20.57 11.77
N LYS A 527 23.10 19.26 11.70
CA LYS A 527 22.74 18.45 12.88
C LYS A 527 23.89 18.31 13.88
N THR A 528 25.13 18.21 13.40
CA THR A 528 26.31 18.15 14.26
C THR A 528 26.56 19.48 14.98
N LEU A 529 26.15 20.59 14.39
CA LEU A 529 26.26 21.94 14.98
C LEU A 529 25.10 22.28 15.94
N ALA A 530 24.02 21.49 15.95
CA ALA A 530 22.90 21.69 16.86
C ALA A 530 23.18 21.04 18.21
N ASP A 531 22.62 21.61 19.28
CA ASP A 531 22.78 21.07 20.63
C ASP A 531 22.23 19.64 20.76
N PRO A 532 22.79 18.81 21.65
CA PRO A 532 22.29 17.46 21.88
C PRO A 532 20.80 17.46 22.20
N GLY A 533 20.00 16.78 21.37
CA GLY A 533 18.56 16.70 21.55
C GLY A 533 17.77 17.87 20.97
N GLN A 534 18.39 18.81 20.28
CA GLN A 534 17.69 19.87 19.53
C GLN A 534 17.73 19.62 18.02
N TYR A 535 16.75 20.17 17.30
CA TYR A 535 16.75 20.14 15.83
C TYR A 535 17.36 21.43 15.26
N PRO A 536 18.00 21.38 14.09
CA PRO A 536 18.49 22.58 13.43
C PRO A 536 17.32 23.51 13.07
N LYS A 537 17.46 24.80 13.38
CA LYS A 537 16.48 25.85 13.02
C LYS A 537 16.33 25.95 11.50
N SER A 538 15.11 26.21 11.01
CA SER A 538 14.83 26.47 9.59
C SER A 538 15.54 27.76 9.14
N ARG A 539 15.96 27.81 7.87
CA ARG A 539 16.58 29.00 7.25
C ARG A 539 15.69 29.49 6.11
N PRO A 540 15.70 30.79 5.77
CA PRO A 540 14.93 31.32 4.62
C PRO A 540 15.28 30.68 3.27
N ASN A 541 16.51 30.18 3.13
CA ASN A 541 16.98 29.48 1.92
C ASN A 541 16.66 27.97 1.91
N ASP A 542 16.02 27.44 2.97
CA ASP A 542 15.61 26.05 3.00
C ASP A 542 14.44 25.82 2.00
N PRO A 543 14.35 24.61 1.41
CA PRO A 543 13.34 24.33 0.41
C PRO A 543 11.93 24.29 1.03
N LYS A 544 11.03 25.14 0.52
CA LYS A 544 9.60 25.05 0.76
C LYS A 544 9.01 24.00 -0.17
N ILE A 545 8.50 22.90 0.40
CA ILE A 545 8.02 21.75 -0.37
C ILE A 545 6.50 21.87 -0.54
N PRO A 546 5.98 22.15 -1.75
CA PRO A 546 4.54 22.20 -1.96
C PRO A 546 3.95 20.82 -1.73
N THR A 547 3.00 20.71 -0.80
CA THR A 547 2.43 19.45 -0.34
C THR A 547 0.91 19.50 -0.44
N LEU A 548 0.34 18.47 -1.06
CA LEU A 548 -1.10 18.26 -1.11
C LEU A 548 -1.40 16.96 -0.35
N VAL A 549 -2.34 17.00 0.58
CA VAL A 549 -2.77 15.84 1.35
C VAL A 549 -4.27 15.69 1.21
N PHE A 550 -4.74 14.49 0.90
CA PHE A 550 -6.16 14.18 0.93
C PHE A 550 -6.44 12.86 1.64
N ALA A 551 -7.62 12.78 2.25
CA ALA A 551 -8.11 11.61 2.94
C ALA A 551 -9.23 10.97 2.11
N SER A 552 -9.01 9.73 1.70
CA SER A 552 -10.06 8.89 1.11
C SER A 552 -10.60 7.95 2.19
N ARG A 553 -11.92 7.84 2.24
CA ARG A 553 -12.62 6.97 3.18
C ARG A 553 -12.81 5.59 2.55
N GLY A 554 -12.45 4.55 3.28
CA GLY A 554 -12.91 3.21 2.95
C GLY A 554 -14.36 3.03 3.41
N ASN A 555 -15.03 2.00 2.90
CA ASN A 555 -16.43 1.74 3.25
C ASN A 555 -16.59 1.19 4.68
N THR A 556 -15.57 0.54 5.23
CA THR A 556 -15.57 0.10 6.63
C THR A 556 -15.18 1.25 7.55
N ALA A 557 -15.84 1.37 8.71
CA ALA A 557 -15.67 2.47 9.67
C ALA A 557 -14.21 2.71 10.15
N THR A 558 -13.31 1.72 10.04
CA THR A 558 -11.90 1.81 10.44
C THR A 558 -10.92 1.91 9.27
N ALA A 559 -11.36 1.66 8.03
CA ALA A 559 -10.50 1.73 6.86
C ALA A 559 -10.54 3.12 6.22
N GLY A 560 -9.35 3.63 5.95
CA GLY A 560 -9.17 4.85 5.19
C GLY A 560 -7.71 5.00 4.79
N THR A 561 -7.48 5.86 3.81
CA THR A 561 -6.15 6.08 3.25
C THR A 561 -5.87 7.57 3.19
N TRP A 562 -4.72 7.96 3.73
CA TRP A 562 -4.15 9.28 3.53
C TRP A 562 -3.22 9.23 2.33
N THR A 563 -3.47 10.12 1.36
CA THR A 563 -2.62 10.21 0.18
C THR A 563 -1.98 11.59 0.09
N ILE A 564 -0.67 11.59 -0.12
CA ILE A 564 0.15 12.79 -0.15
C ILE A 564 0.74 12.93 -1.53
N LEU A 565 0.59 14.09 -2.15
CA LEU A 565 1.24 14.45 -3.41
C LEU A 565 2.36 15.45 -3.15
N LEU A 566 3.52 15.16 -3.72
CA LEU A 566 4.75 15.92 -3.57
C LEU A 566 5.48 15.98 -4.91
N PRO A 567 6.38 16.97 -5.11
CA PRO A 567 7.32 16.92 -6.22
C PRO A 567 8.17 15.64 -6.18
N TRP A 568 8.41 15.02 -7.33
CA TRP A 568 9.03 13.70 -7.51
C TRP A 568 10.30 13.47 -6.67
N LYS A 569 11.21 14.45 -6.61
CA LYS A 569 12.47 14.32 -5.84
C LYS A 569 12.29 14.47 -4.32
N CYS A 570 11.23 15.13 -3.86
CA CYS A 570 10.95 15.40 -2.45
C CYS A 570 10.38 14.17 -1.72
N ILE A 571 9.95 13.15 -2.46
CA ILE A 571 9.37 11.90 -1.93
C ILE A 571 10.41 11.08 -1.18
N GLU A 572 11.65 11.00 -1.67
CA GLU A 572 12.71 10.23 -0.99
C GLU A 572 13.01 10.76 0.44
N PRO A 573 13.21 12.08 0.65
CA PRO A 573 13.29 12.68 1.99
C PRO A 573 12.13 12.33 2.92
N VAL A 574 10.88 12.52 2.46
CA VAL A 574 9.67 12.25 3.24
C VAL A 574 9.55 10.78 3.60
N TRP A 575 9.72 9.88 2.61
CA TRP A 575 9.68 8.43 2.80
C TRP A 575 10.70 7.95 3.85
N ARG A 576 11.93 8.49 3.80
CA ARG A 576 12.98 8.10 4.75
C ARG A 576 12.64 8.52 6.18
N SER A 577 12.09 9.71 6.39
CA SER A 577 11.66 10.14 7.72
C SER A 577 10.46 9.32 8.20
N LEU A 578 9.51 9.00 7.31
CA LEU A 578 8.35 8.17 7.60
C LEU A 578 8.67 6.78 8.12
N MET A 579 9.61 6.09 7.48
CA MET A 579 10.02 4.75 7.89
C MET A 579 10.75 4.70 9.24
N TYR A 580 11.13 5.85 9.79
CA TYR A 580 11.78 5.98 11.10
C TYR A 580 10.85 6.57 12.17
N TYR A 581 9.60 6.91 11.82
CA TYR A 581 8.65 7.49 12.77
C TYR A 581 8.25 6.46 13.85
N PRO A 582 8.48 6.76 15.14
CA PRO A 582 8.03 5.94 16.25
C PRO A 582 6.57 6.26 16.58
N LEU A 583 5.69 5.27 16.44
CA LEU A 583 4.26 5.40 16.73
C LEU A 583 4.01 5.40 18.25
N ALA A 584 3.01 6.14 18.72
CA ALA A 584 2.65 6.24 20.14
C ALA A 584 2.30 4.88 20.78
N ILE A 585 1.63 4.00 20.03
CA ILE A 585 1.25 2.64 20.46
C ILE A 585 2.44 1.66 20.41
N GLY A 586 3.61 2.14 19.97
CA GLY A 586 4.84 1.38 19.84
C GLY A 586 5.06 0.79 18.45
N GLY A 587 6.33 0.58 18.11
CA GLY A 587 6.75 0.19 16.78
C GLY A 587 6.93 1.38 15.84
N SER A 588 7.07 1.09 14.54
CA SER A 588 7.24 2.09 13.49
C SER A 588 6.27 1.84 12.36
N VAL A 589 6.06 2.86 11.53
CA VAL A 589 5.33 2.72 10.27
C VAL A 589 5.97 1.60 9.45
N ARG A 590 5.14 0.67 8.96
CA ARG A 590 5.57 -0.43 8.08
C ARG A 590 5.41 0.00 6.63
N PHE A 591 6.08 -0.68 5.71
CA PHE A 591 5.85 -0.48 4.28
C PHE A 591 5.22 -1.72 3.65
N GLY A 592 4.35 -1.51 2.68
CA GLY A 592 3.76 -2.57 1.86
C GLY A 592 4.23 -2.51 0.41
N GLY A 593 4.14 -3.64 -0.29
CA GLY A 593 4.23 -3.71 -1.74
C GLY A 593 2.85 -3.81 -2.39
N VAL A 594 2.84 -4.08 -3.69
CA VAL A 594 1.60 -4.26 -4.48
C VAL A 594 0.75 -5.42 -3.92
N ARG A 595 1.37 -6.50 -3.44
CA ARG A 595 0.65 -7.66 -2.87
C ARG A 595 -0.09 -7.31 -1.58
N GLU A 596 0.54 -6.51 -0.72
CA GLU A 596 -0.09 -6.06 0.53
C GLU A 596 -1.21 -5.03 0.25
N LYS A 597 -1.09 -4.22 -0.81
CA LYS A 597 -2.19 -3.34 -1.24
C LYS A 597 -3.40 -4.15 -1.73
N ARG A 598 -3.17 -5.18 -2.57
CA ARG A 598 -4.21 -6.12 -2.99
C ARG A 598 -4.81 -6.90 -1.81
N GLN A 599 -4.00 -7.26 -0.83
CA GLN A 599 -4.48 -7.90 0.41
C GLN A 599 -5.47 -6.99 1.16
N ILE A 600 -5.14 -5.71 1.34
CA ILE A 600 -6.02 -4.80 2.09
C ILE A 600 -7.33 -4.55 1.34
N ALA A 601 -7.27 -4.34 0.02
CA ALA A 601 -8.48 -4.22 -0.81
C ALA A 601 -9.37 -5.46 -0.65
N PHE A 602 -8.79 -6.66 -0.82
CA PHE A 602 -9.46 -7.94 -0.62
C PHE A 602 -10.07 -8.09 0.78
N GLU A 603 -9.32 -7.81 1.85
CA GLU A 603 -9.82 -7.94 3.23
C GLU A 603 -10.94 -6.93 3.55
N SER A 604 -10.98 -5.80 2.83
CA SER A 604 -12.02 -4.79 2.94
C SER A 604 -13.26 -5.05 2.09
N GLY A 605 -13.31 -6.15 1.33
CA GLY A 605 -14.42 -6.45 0.41
C GLY A 605 -14.45 -5.57 -0.86
N SER A 606 -13.37 -4.83 -1.12
CA SER A 606 -13.25 -3.94 -2.28
C SER A 606 -12.41 -4.56 -3.38
N ALA A 607 -12.87 -4.43 -4.63
CA ALA A 607 -12.19 -4.96 -5.80
C ALA A 607 -10.93 -4.14 -6.12
N TRP A 608 -9.82 -4.81 -6.42
CA TRP A 608 -8.54 -4.17 -6.73
C TRP A 608 -8.35 -3.98 -8.24
N PHE A 609 -8.29 -2.73 -8.69
CA PHE A 609 -7.95 -2.39 -10.08
C PHE A 609 -6.44 -2.58 -10.34
N PRO A 610 -6.02 -3.19 -11.46
CA PRO A 610 -6.85 -3.63 -12.61
C PRO A 610 -7.37 -5.07 -12.53
N GLY A 611 -6.81 -5.92 -11.64
CA GLY A 611 -6.98 -7.37 -11.75
C GLY A 611 -8.36 -7.95 -11.42
N ASP A 612 -9.20 -7.22 -10.66
CA ASP A 612 -10.55 -7.66 -10.27
C ASP A 612 -11.66 -7.05 -11.14
N PHE A 613 -11.32 -6.36 -12.24
CA PHE A 613 -12.27 -5.71 -13.15
C PHE A 613 -12.14 -6.25 -14.59
N PRO A 614 -12.53 -7.52 -14.84
CA PRO A 614 -12.62 -8.05 -16.21
C PRO A 614 -13.64 -7.27 -17.04
N GLY A 615 -13.43 -7.19 -18.35
CA GLY A 615 -14.22 -6.34 -19.26
C GLY A 615 -13.75 -4.88 -19.32
N THR A 616 -12.72 -4.53 -18.54
CA THR A 616 -11.93 -3.32 -18.81
C THR A 616 -10.68 -3.73 -19.57
N LYS A 617 -10.23 -2.91 -20.53
CA LYS A 617 -9.01 -3.19 -21.31
C LYS A 617 -7.81 -3.49 -20.41
N ALA A 618 -7.68 -2.74 -19.31
CA ALA A 618 -6.61 -2.94 -18.33
C ALA A 618 -6.75 -4.25 -17.53
N GLY A 619 -7.97 -4.67 -17.22
CA GLY A 619 -8.25 -5.95 -16.53
C GLY A 619 -7.99 -7.15 -17.44
N ASP A 620 -8.39 -7.06 -18.71
CA ASP A 620 -8.19 -8.13 -19.68
C ASP A 620 -6.70 -8.34 -20.00
N GLU A 621 -5.95 -7.24 -20.19
CA GLU A 621 -4.48 -7.29 -20.33
C GLU A 621 -3.80 -7.89 -19.09
N TRP A 622 -4.33 -7.60 -17.89
CA TRP A 622 -3.82 -8.15 -16.64
C TRP A 622 -4.06 -9.66 -16.55
N GLU A 623 -5.28 -10.12 -16.81
CA GLU A 623 -5.60 -11.54 -16.74
C GLU A 623 -4.87 -12.33 -17.83
N LEU A 624 -4.65 -11.76 -19.03
CA LEU A 624 -3.81 -12.39 -20.05
C LEU A 624 -2.38 -12.62 -19.54
N GLN A 625 -1.77 -11.62 -18.89
CA GLN A 625 -0.44 -11.75 -18.31
C GLN A 625 -0.39 -12.79 -17.18
N GLU A 626 -1.40 -12.83 -16.32
CA GLU A 626 -1.48 -13.81 -15.24
C GLU A 626 -1.77 -15.22 -15.77
N LYS A 627 -2.60 -15.37 -16.82
CA LYS A 627 -2.86 -16.65 -17.52
C LYS A 627 -1.55 -17.26 -18.04
N VAL A 628 -0.71 -16.46 -18.70
CA VAL A 628 0.61 -16.92 -19.18
C VAL A 628 1.50 -17.36 -18.02
N LYS A 629 1.53 -16.61 -16.91
CA LYS A 629 2.31 -16.98 -15.72
C LYS A 629 1.82 -18.27 -15.08
N ARG A 630 0.51 -18.41 -14.86
CA ARG A 630 -0.08 -19.62 -14.25
C ARG A 630 0.11 -20.84 -15.15
N LYS A 631 -0.01 -20.68 -16.48
CA LYS A 631 0.30 -21.73 -17.45
C LYS A 631 1.76 -22.17 -17.34
N ALA A 632 2.70 -21.23 -17.36
CA ALA A 632 4.12 -21.54 -17.21
C ALA A 632 4.45 -22.19 -15.86
N GLU A 633 3.79 -21.79 -14.76
CA GLU A 633 3.94 -22.42 -13.45
C GLU A 633 3.38 -23.86 -13.41
N TRP A 634 2.30 -24.13 -14.14
CA TRP A 634 1.73 -25.47 -14.30
C TRP A 634 2.60 -26.36 -15.18
N GLU A 635 3.07 -25.86 -16.33
CA GLU A 635 3.98 -26.59 -17.25
C GLU A 635 5.32 -26.90 -16.60
N LYS A 636 5.82 -26.03 -15.72
CA LYS A 636 7.04 -26.25 -14.95
C LYS A 636 6.96 -27.46 -14.01
N ARG A 637 5.74 -27.87 -13.61
CA ARG A 637 5.54 -29.05 -12.76
C ARG A 637 5.49 -30.31 -13.65
N PRO A 638 6.21 -31.39 -13.29
CA PRO A 638 6.17 -32.63 -14.07
C PRO A 638 4.79 -33.31 -13.97
N LYS A 639 4.51 -34.22 -14.91
CA LYS A 639 3.33 -35.10 -14.87
C LYS A 639 3.26 -35.84 -13.53
N GLY A 640 2.07 -35.99 -12.95
CA GLY A 640 1.86 -36.55 -11.61
C GLY A 640 2.12 -35.59 -10.43
N ARG A 641 2.72 -34.41 -10.64
CA ARG A 641 2.83 -33.32 -9.64
C ARG A 641 2.01 -32.08 -10.00
N ARG A 642 1.54 -32.01 -11.24
CA ARG A 642 0.59 -31.00 -11.71
C ARG A 642 -0.83 -31.56 -11.66
N VAL A 643 -1.81 -30.67 -11.51
CA VAL A 643 -3.23 -31.04 -11.56
C VAL A 643 -3.56 -31.48 -12.97
N GLU A 644 -4.16 -32.66 -13.11
CA GLU A 644 -4.72 -33.15 -14.38
C GLU A 644 -6.20 -32.78 -14.39
N TRP A 645 -6.56 -31.85 -15.28
CA TRP A 645 -7.93 -31.34 -15.37
C TRP A 645 -8.83 -32.23 -16.20
N ASP A 646 -8.28 -32.94 -17.19
CA ASP A 646 -9.04 -33.79 -18.12
C ASP A 646 -9.62 -35.06 -17.45
N SER A 647 -8.96 -35.55 -16.40
CA SER A 647 -9.38 -36.73 -15.64
C SER A 647 -10.29 -36.42 -14.44
N LEU A 648 -10.66 -35.14 -14.25
CA LEU A 648 -11.50 -34.72 -13.13
C LEU A 648 -12.94 -35.22 -13.29
N ASP A 649 -13.46 -35.94 -12.31
CA ASP A 649 -14.86 -36.36 -12.28
C ASP A 649 -15.73 -35.29 -11.61
N LEU A 650 -16.68 -34.72 -12.36
CA LEU A 650 -17.62 -33.70 -11.87
C LEU A 650 -18.95 -34.30 -11.40
N GLY A 651 -19.07 -35.62 -11.39
CA GLY A 651 -20.32 -36.33 -11.14
C GLY A 651 -21.29 -36.26 -12.32
N MET A 652 -22.36 -37.07 -12.26
CA MET A 652 -23.35 -37.21 -13.34
C MET A 652 -22.71 -37.69 -14.67
N GLY A 653 -21.66 -38.50 -14.61
CA GLY A 653 -20.97 -39.04 -15.79
C GLY A 653 -20.06 -38.05 -16.53
N ARG A 654 -19.89 -36.83 -16.01
CA ARG A 654 -19.09 -35.77 -16.65
C ARG A 654 -17.63 -35.86 -16.21
N LYS A 655 -16.72 -35.89 -17.19
CA LYS A 655 -15.26 -35.90 -16.97
C LYS A 655 -14.63 -34.68 -17.63
N GLY A 656 -13.62 -34.13 -16.98
CA GLY A 656 -12.90 -32.95 -17.42
C GLY A 656 -13.30 -31.69 -16.66
N GLU A 657 -12.46 -30.67 -16.75
CA GLU A 657 -12.71 -29.35 -16.18
C GLU A 657 -13.52 -28.50 -17.16
N ILE A 658 -14.51 -27.76 -16.66
CA ILE A 658 -15.24 -26.77 -17.47
C ILE A 658 -14.31 -25.58 -17.72
N GLY A 659 -13.92 -25.40 -18.98
CA GLY A 659 -12.96 -24.38 -19.41
C GLY A 659 -11.52 -24.62 -18.98
N THR A 660 -10.68 -23.58 -19.06
CA THR A 660 -9.27 -23.69 -18.70
C THR A 660 -9.07 -23.66 -17.18
N GLY A 661 -8.46 -24.69 -16.59
CA GLY A 661 -8.26 -24.77 -15.15
C GLY A 661 -7.37 -23.67 -14.53
N TRP A 662 -6.52 -23.03 -15.31
CA TRP A 662 -5.58 -21.99 -14.85
C TRP A 662 -5.97 -20.55 -15.22
N ALA A 663 -7.15 -20.33 -15.81
CA ALA A 663 -7.61 -19.03 -16.24
C ALA A 663 -9.09 -18.82 -15.91
N CYS A 664 -9.52 -17.56 -15.86
CA CYS A 664 -10.94 -17.22 -15.88
C CYS A 664 -11.36 -17.06 -17.35
N ASP A 665 -11.90 -18.11 -17.96
CA ASP A 665 -12.31 -18.06 -19.36
C ASP A 665 -13.74 -17.50 -19.46
N TRP A 666 -13.84 -16.17 -19.53
CA TRP A 666 -15.12 -15.46 -19.59
C TRP A 666 -15.96 -15.83 -20.83
N GLN A 667 -15.30 -16.19 -21.94
CA GLN A 667 -15.95 -16.54 -23.21
C GLN A 667 -16.96 -17.70 -23.08
N ILE A 668 -16.74 -18.63 -22.13
CA ILE A 668 -17.64 -19.77 -21.89
C ILE A 668 -19.01 -19.32 -21.34
N LEU A 669 -19.06 -18.14 -20.71
CA LEU A 669 -20.30 -17.59 -20.19
C LEU A 669 -21.19 -17.00 -21.28
N GLY A 670 -20.64 -16.70 -22.46
CA GLY A 670 -21.36 -16.14 -23.60
C GLY A 670 -22.17 -17.19 -24.38
N PRO A 671 -22.97 -16.77 -25.38
CA PRO A 671 -23.73 -17.68 -26.23
C PRO A 671 -22.79 -18.64 -26.97
N LYS A 672 -23.20 -19.92 -27.06
CA LYS A 672 -22.45 -20.93 -27.80
C LYS A 672 -22.52 -20.60 -29.30
N PRO A 673 -21.40 -20.60 -30.04
CA PRO A 673 -21.41 -20.31 -31.46
C PRO A 673 -22.23 -21.37 -32.20
N THR A 674 -23.26 -20.95 -32.92
CA THR A 674 -24.02 -21.80 -33.84
C THR A 674 -23.24 -21.97 -35.14
N GLU A 675 -23.36 -23.12 -35.81
CA GLU A 675 -22.64 -23.41 -37.07
C GLU A 675 -22.89 -22.39 -38.20
N ALA A 676 -23.94 -21.56 -38.09
CA ALA A 676 -24.27 -20.47 -39.01
C ALA A 676 -23.48 -19.16 -38.77
N ASP A 677 -22.79 -19.01 -37.63
CA ASP A 677 -22.11 -17.79 -37.20
C ASP A 677 -20.58 -17.90 -37.31
N ALA A 678 -20.04 -18.51 -38.37
CA ALA A 678 -18.61 -18.81 -38.50
C ALA A 678 -17.68 -17.56 -38.51
N ASP A 679 -18.23 -16.35 -38.63
CA ASP A 679 -17.54 -15.07 -38.46
C ASP A 679 -17.73 -14.53 -37.02
N VAL A 680 -17.37 -15.31 -35.99
CA VAL A 680 -17.57 -14.91 -34.59
C VAL A 680 -16.65 -13.73 -34.23
N LYS A 681 -17.23 -12.52 -34.14
CA LYS A 681 -16.62 -11.37 -33.46
C LYS A 681 -16.32 -11.74 -32.01
N GLU A 682 -15.13 -11.43 -31.50
CA GLU A 682 -14.80 -11.62 -30.08
C GLU A 682 -15.88 -11.02 -29.18
N ILE A 683 -16.42 -11.81 -28.25
CA ILE A 683 -17.43 -11.34 -27.29
C ILE A 683 -16.74 -10.37 -26.32
N PHE A 684 -17.16 -9.12 -26.33
CA PHE A 684 -16.69 -8.10 -25.40
C PHE A 684 -17.59 -8.07 -24.17
N PHE A 685 -17.00 -8.31 -23.01
CA PHE A 685 -17.67 -8.15 -21.72
C PHE A 685 -17.45 -6.74 -21.20
N GLU A 686 -18.43 -6.21 -20.48
CA GLU A 686 -18.34 -4.86 -19.91
C GLU A 686 -18.60 -4.85 -18.41
N SER A 687 -17.76 -4.13 -17.67
CA SER A 687 -17.94 -4.00 -16.22
C SER A 687 -18.99 -2.94 -15.89
N LEU A 688 -20.03 -3.31 -15.13
CA LEU A 688 -21.08 -2.38 -14.70
C LEU A 688 -20.80 -1.70 -13.35
N PRO A 689 -21.34 -0.48 -13.14
CA PRO A 689 -21.32 0.19 -11.84
C PRO A 689 -22.09 -0.56 -10.76
N ARG A 690 -21.55 -0.51 -9.53
CA ARG A 690 -22.19 -1.07 -8.32
C ARG A 690 -23.58 -0.49 -8.11
N SER A 691 -23.74 0.83 -8.25
CA SER A 691 -25.01 1.54 -8.07
C SER A 691 -26.08 1.04 -9.04
N PHE A 692 -25.71 0.95 -10.33
CA PHE A 692 -26.57 0.44 -11.39
C PHE A 692 -26.89 -1.05 -11.19
N ALA A 693 -25.87 -1.87 -10.90
CA ALA A 693 -26.04 -3.28 -10.57
C ALA A 693 -26.96 -3.50 -9.36
N ALA A 694 -26.86 -2.65 -8.33
CA ALA A 694 -27.73 -2.73 -7.16
C ALA A 694 -29.20 -2.41 -7.49
N GLN A 695 -29.46 -1.46 -8.39
CA GLN A 695 -30.81 -1.15 -8.86
C GLN A 695 -31.42 -2.29 -9.67
N LEU A 696 -30.62 -2.89 -10.55
CA LEU A 696 -31.01 -4.03 -11.38
C LEU A 696 -31.29 -5.28 -10.53
N VAL A 697 -30.38 -5.65 -9.64
CA VAL A 697 -30.55 -6.80 -8.73
C VAL A 697 -31.73 -6.59 -7.77
N ALA A 698 -32.02 -5.35 -7.38
CA ALA A 698 -33.18 -5.03 -6.54
C ALA A 698 -34.52 -5.02 -7.30
N GLY A 699 -34.53 -5.22 -8.63
CA GLY A 699 -35.73 -5.20 -9.46
C GLY A 699 -36.41 -3.84 -9.55
N LYS A 700 -35.69 -2.74 -9.28
CA LYS A 700 -36.25 -1.38 -9.20
C LYS A 700 -36.24 -0.63 -10.54
N SER A 701 -35.61 -1.17 -11.58
CA SER A 701 -35.54 -0.56 -12.91
C SER A 701 -36.58 -1.18 -13.85
N THR A 702 -37.45 -0.34 -14.40
CA THR A 702 -38.44 -0.66 -15.44
C THR A 702 -37.86 -0.62 -16.86
N GLU A 703 -36.62 -0.18 -17.03
CA GLU A 703 -35.96 -0.06 -18.34
C GLU A 703 -35.25 -1.37 -18.70
N SER A 704 -35.77 -2.04 -19.72
CA SER A 704 -35.37 -3.35 -20.23
C SER A 704 -34.05 -3.37 -21.03
N ILE A 705 -33.20 -2.33 -20.92
CA ILE A 705 -31.99 -2.20 -21.76
C ILE A 705 -30.74 -2.25 -20.88
N HIS A 706 -30.40 -3.44 -20.38
CA HIS A 706 -29.04 -3.69 -19.90
C HIS A 706 -28.16 -4.03 -21.10
N PRO A 707 -26.88 -3.63 -21.10
CA PRO A 707 -26.00 -3.98 -22.20
C PRO A 707 -25.78 -5.50 -22.26
N PRO A 708 -25.66 -6.08 -23.46
CA PRO A 708 -25.38 -7.49 -23.61
C PRO A 708 -24.03 -7.82 -22.96
N HIS A 709 -23.95 -8.96 -22.28
CA HIS A 709 -22.73 -9.50 -21.66
C HIS A 709 -22.11 -8.64 -20.55
N ALA A 710 -22.96 -8.00 -19.74
CA ALA A 710 -22.51 -7.16 -18.64
C ALA A 710 -22.01 -7.97 -17.42
N LEU A 711 -20.84 -7.62 -16.89
CA LEU A 711 -20.22 -8.21 -15.71
C LEU A 711 -20.41 -7.32 -14.46
N ILE A 712 -20.82 -7.94 -13.36
CA ILE A 712 -20.88 -7.31 -12.04
C ILE A 712 -19.78 -7.84 -11.13
N THR A 713 -19.11 -6.96 -10.40
CA THR A 713 -18.12 -7.35 -9.39
C THR A 713 -18.79 -7.64 -8.05
N VAL A 714 -18.53 -8.82 -7.49
CA VAL A 714 -19.14 -9.32 -6.25
C VAL A 714 -18.08 -9.79 -5.26
N GLU A 715 -18.38 -9.65 -3.97
CA GLU A 715 -17.70 -10.34 -2.89
C GLU A 715 -18.47 -11.63 -2.56
N ILE A 716 -17.75 -12.72 -2.40
CA ILE A 716 -18.27 -14.04 -2.09
C ILE A 716 -17.78 -14.44 -0.71
N THR A 717 -18.71 -14.75 0.19
CA THR A 717 -18.42 -15.24 1.53
C THR A 717 -18.83 -16.70 1.65
N MET A 718 -17.90 -17.56 2.07
CA MET A 718 -18.19 -18.99 2.21
C MET A 718 -19.12 -19.22 3.42
N ILE A 719 -20.24 -19.90 3.20
CA ILE A 719 -21.16 -20.33 4.27
C ILE A 719 -20.64 -21.62 4.90
N THR A 720 -20.31 -22.58 4.04
CA THR A 720 -19.73 -23.86 4.42
C THR A 720 -18.21 -23.73 4.58
N LYS A 721 -17.59 -24.64 5.35
CA LYS A 721 -16.14 -24.64 5.56
C LYS A 721 -15.43 -24.77 4.22
N GLY A 722 -14.58 -23.81 3.86
CA GLY A 722 -13.85 -23.80 2.59
C GLY A 722 -13.13 -22.47 2.37
N VAL A 723 -12.16 -22.44 1.46
CA VAL A 723 -11.50 -21.21 1.02
C VAL A 723 -11.46 -21.22 -0.50
N PRO A 724 -12.12 -20.27 -1.17
CA PRO A 724 -12.10 -20.24 -2.63
C PRO A 724 -10.70 -19.86 -3.10
N GLN A 725 -10.25 -20.47 -4.20
CA GLN A 725 -9.01 -20.13 -4.88
C GLN A 725 -9.24 -19.19 -6.06
N THR A 726 -8.17 -18.60 -6.58
CA THR A 726 -8.21 -17.85 -7.84
C THR A 726 -8.60 -18.78 -8.99
N CYS A 727 -9.42 -18.31 -9.93
CA CYS A 727 -9.98 -19.08 -11.03
C CYS A 727 -11.01 -20.15 -10.59
N ALA A 728 -11.55 -20.06 -9.37
CA ALA A 728 -12.68 -20.90 -8.97
C ALA A 728 -13.93 -20.56 -9.78
N ARG A 729 -14.75 -21.58 -10.10
CA ARG A 729 -16.01 -21.47 -10.84
C ARG A 729 -17.15 -21.18 -9.87
N ILE A 730 -18.09 -20.37 -10.31
CA ILE A 730 -19.27 -19.98 -9.54
C ILE A 730 -20.51 -20.42 -10.30
N TYR A 731 -21.33 -21.21 -9.63
CA TYR A 731 -22.59 -21.71 -10.15
C TYR A 731 -23.75 -21.09 -9.37
N ARG A 732 -24.85 -20.82 -10.07
CA ARG A 732 -26.13 -20.51 -9.43
C ARG A 732 -26.75 -21.78 -8.82
N LEU A 733 -27.77 -21.61 -7.99
CA LEU A 733 -28.59 -22.74 -7.58
C LEU A 733 -29.33 -23.31 -8.80
N PRO A 734 -29.32 -24.64 -8.99
CA PRO A 734 -29.89 -25.24 -10.20
C PRO A 734 -31.37 -24.96 -10.33
N THR A 735 -31.77 -24.49 -11.51
CA THR A 735 -33.17 -24.20 -11.84
C THR A 735 -33.86 -25.36 -12.53
N ALA A 736 -33.15 -26.12 -13.38
CA ALA A 736 -33.70 -27.26 -14.09
C ALA A 736 -33.89 -28.50 -13.19
N ASN A 737 -33.00 -28.71 -12.22
CA ASN A 737 -33.02 -29.88 -11.34
C ASN A 737 -33.45 -29.50 -9.91
N ILE A 738 -34.74 -29.70 -9.62
CA ILE A 738 -35.38 -29.34 -8.36
C ILE A 738 -34.83 -30.16 -7.18
N ASP A 739 -34.57 -31.45 -7.38
CA ASP A 739 -34.04 -32.33 -6.33
C ASP A 739 -32.63 -31.93 -5.89
N LEU A 740 -31.79 -31.60 -6.88
CA LEU A 740 -30.43 -31.16 -6.62
C LEU A 740 -30.41 -29.79 -5.94
N ARG A 741 -31.34 -28.88 -6.31
CA ARG A 741 -31.56 -27.62 -5.59
C ARG A 741 -31.95 -27.86 -4.13
N ALA A 742 -32.89 -28.76 -3.86
CA ALA A 742 -33.31 -29.10 -2.50
C ALA A 742 -32.15 -29.64 -1.65
N LYS A 743 -31.30 -30.50 -2.23
CA LYS A 743 -30.08 -31.01 -1.55
C LYS A 743 -29.09 -29.92 -1.19
N TRP A 744 -28.92 -28.89 -2.04
CA TRP A 744 -28.06 -27.74 -1.75
C TRP A 744 -28.67 -26.80 -0.70
N LEU A 745 -29.98 -26.56 -0.76
CA LEU A 745 -30.69 -25.76 0.25
C LEU A 745 -30.64 -26.41 1.63
N ALA A 746 -30.68 -27.75 1.71
CA ALA A 746 -30.49 -28.49 2.96
C ALA A 746 -29.10 -28.26 3.62
N GLN A 747 -28.10 -27.79 2.86
CA GLN A 747 -26.78 -27.43 3.39
C GLN A 747 -26.72 -26.05 4.04
N VAL A 748 -27.76 -25.22 3.86
CA VAL A 748 -27.82 -23.87 4.45
C VAL A 748 -27.97 -24.00 5.97
N PRO A 749 -27.04 -23.46 6.78
CA PRO A 749 -27.15 -23.52 8.23
C PRO A 749 -28.35 -22.68 8.71
N THR A 750 -29.44 -23.32 9.12
CA THR A 750 -30.60 -22.64 9.71
C THR A 750 -30.25 -22.09 11.10
N PRO A 751 -30.88 -21.01 11.58
CA PRO A 751 -30.66 -20.51 12.95
C PRO A 751 -31.01 -21.56 14.03
N ALA A 752 -31.89 -22.52 13.72
CA ALA A 752 -32.15 -23.71 14.54
C ALA A 752 -30.96 -24.68 14.57
N SER A 753 -30.12 -24.72 13.54
CA SER A 753 -28.85 -25.48 13.51
C SER A 753 -27.71 -24.76 14.25
N LYS A 754 -27.76 -23.41 14.36
CA LYS A 754 -26.75 -22.61 15.10
C LYS A 754 -26.93 -22.64 16.63
N ARG A 755 -28.05 -23.13 17.12
CA ARG A 755 -28.20 -23.58 18.50
C ARG A 755 -28.32 -25.10 18.45
N PRO A 756 -27.38 -25.91 18.98
CA PRO A 756 -27.93 -26.98 19.80
C PRO A 756 -28.79 -26.24 20.81
N SER A 757 -30.11 -26.32 20.69
CA SER A 757 -30.95 -26.00 21.84
C SER A 757 -30.43 -26.92 22.93
N VAL A 758 -29.68 -26.34 23.86
CA VAL A 758 -29.41 -26.91 25.17
C VAL A 758 -30.76 -26.91 25.89
N LYS A 759 -31.75 -27.64 25.37
CA LYS A 759 -32.69 -28.37 26.20
C LYS A 759 -31.91 -29.62 26.55
N LYS A 760 -31.17 -29.55 27.66
CA LYS A 760 -30.39 -30.63 28.30
C LYS A 760 -30.52 -32.00 27.60
N ALA A 761 -29.86 -32.20 26.46
CA ALA A 761 -29.38 -33.53 26.12
C ALA A 761 -28.22 -33.77 27.09
N PRO A 762 -28.17 -34.91 27.80
CA PRO A 762 -27.13 -35.14 28.78
C PRO A 762 -25.79 -34.94 28.09
N THR A 763 -24.92 -34.15 28.70
CA THR A 763 -23.56 -33.94 28.24
C THR A 763 -22.89 -35.30 28.17
N LEU A 764 -22.83 -35.87 26.97
CA LEU A 764 -22.09 -37.10 26.71
C LEU A 764 -20.62 -36.78 26.97
N ARG A 765 -20.18 -37.07 28.20
CA ARG A 765 -18.77 -37.00 28.57
C ARG A 765 -18.05 -37.98 27.66
N ARG A 766 -16.97 -37.51 27.01
CA ARG A 766 -16.06 -38.41 26.29
C ARG A 766 -15.63 -39.48 27.31
N PRO A 767 -15.87 -40.77 27.06
CA PRO A 767 -15.49 -41.80 28.01
C PRO A 767 -13.98 -41.72 28.27
N GLY A 768 -13.58 -41.96 29.53
CA GLY A 768 -12.16 -42.05 29.90
C GLY A 768 -11.48 -43.19 29.13
N ALA A 769 -10.14 -43.20 29.07
CA ALA A 769 -9.41 -44.23 28.33
C ALA A 769 -9.71 -45.67 28.82
N ASP A 770 -10.16 -45.81 30.07
CA ASP A 770 -10.44 -47.08 30.74
C ASP A 770 -11.93 -47.46 30.74
N ALA A 771 -12.78 -46.77 29.97
CA ALA A 771 -14.22 -46.99 29.99
C ALA A 771 -14.65 -48.24 29.19
N PRO A 772 -15.77 -48.90 29.55
CA PRO A 772 -16.26 -50.09 28.86
C PRO A 772 -16.58 -49.85 27.38
N LEU A 773 -16.32 -50.85 26.54
CA LEU A 773 -16.52 -50.76 25.08
C LEU A 773 -17.95 -50.37 24.68
N ALA A 774 -18.95 -50.73 25.50
CA ALA A 774 -20.34 -50.37 25.29
C ALA A 774 -20.60 -48.85 25.41
N GLU A 775 -19.90 -48.16 26.32
CA GLU A 775 -20.00 -46.70 26.47
C GLU A 775 -19.32 -45.98 25.31
N HIS A 776 -18.19 -46.49 24.83
CA HIS A 776 -17.56 -45.98 23.62
C HIS A 776 -18.46 -46.17 22.39
N LYS A 777 -19.13 -47.33 22.25
CA LYS A 777 -20.11 -47.59 21.19
C LYS A 777 -21.35 -46.69 21.31
N GLY A 778 -21.87 -46.49 22.52
CA GLY A 778 -22.99 -45.58 22.79
C GLY A 778 -22.66 -44.12 22.49
N TYR A 779 -21.46 -43.66 22.86
CA TYR A 779 -20.95 -42.33 22.54
C TYR A 779 -20.77 -42.14 21.02
N ALA A 780 -20.24 -43.15 20.32
CA ALA A 780 -20.09 -43.13 18.87
C ALA A 780 -21.45 -43.13 18.14
N ALA A 781 -22.40 -43.95 18.58
CA ALA A 781 -23.76 -44.00 18.02
C ALA A 781 -24.52 -42.67 18.22
N ALA A 782 -24.38 -42.05 19.40
CA ALA A 782 -25.00 -40.76 19.69
C ALA A 782 -24.40 -39.59 18.89
N LEU A 783 -23.12 -39.66 18.51
CA LEU A 783 -22.49 -38.72 17.57
C LEU A 783 -23.04 -38.86 16.14
N ILE A 784 -23.47 -40.08 15.76
CA ILE A 784 -24.01 -40.39 14.43
C ILE A 784 -25.47 -39.94 14.29
N MET A 785 -26.27 -39.98 15.37
CA MET A 785 -27.71 -39.68 15.33
C MET A 785 -28.08 -38.18 15.36
N VAL A 786 -27.13 -37.27 15.57
CA VAL A 786 -27.38 -35.85 15.33
C VAL A 786 -27.41 -35.64 13.83
N ALA A 787 -28.59 -35.31 13.27
CA ALA A 787 -28.77 -34.98 11.85
C ALA A 787 -27.85 -33.80 11.48
N THR A 788 -26.64 -34.14 11.07
CA THR A 788 -25.62 -33.20 10.61
C THR A 788 -25.80 -33.03 9.11
N PRO A 789 -25.64 -31.81 8.57
CA PRO A 789 -25.60 -31.62 7.12
C PRO A 789 -24.57 -32.58 6.52
N SER A 790 -24.90 -33.20 5.38
CA SER A 790 -24.06 -34.21 4.72
C SER A 790 -22.61 -33.74 4.68
N GLN A 791 -21.69 -34.54 5.21
CA GLN A 791 -20.30 -34.13 5.31
C GLN A 791 -19.67 -34.07 3.91
N VAL A 792 -18.84 -33.06 3.68
CA VAL A 792 -18.11 -32.87 2.43
C VAL A 792 -17.32 -34.15 2.09
N GLY A 793 -17.67 -34.82 0.99
CA GLY A 793 -17.04 -36.06 0.54
C GLY A 793 -17.80 -37.35 0.89
N SER A 794 -18.96 -37.28 1.54
CA SER A 794 -19.88 -38.43 1.63
C SER A 794 -20.54 -38.70 0.27
N ALA A 795 -20.95 -39.94 0.01
CA ALA A 795 -21.72 -40.30 -1.18
C ALA A 795 -23.01 -39.47 -1.32
N ASP A 796 -23.58 -39.05 -0.19
CA ASP A 796 -24.80 -38.25 -0.13
C ASP A 796 -24.57 -36.74 -0.38
N TYR A 797 -23.31 -36.30 -0.57
CA TYR A 797 -23.01 -34.88 -0.81
C TYR A 797 -23.48 -34.47 -2.21
N PRO A 798 -24.15 -33.32 -2.37
CA PRO A 798 -24.70 -32.93 -3.67
C PRO A 798 -23.59 -32.74 -4.72
N PRO A 799 -23.77 -33.27 -5.94
CA PRO A 799 -22.81 -33.06 -7.02
C PRO A 799 -22.86 -31.61 -7.52
N VAL A 800 -21.81 -31.22 -8.25
CA VAL A 800 -21.66 -29.87 -8.81
C VAL A 800 -22.71 -29.64 -9.90
N PRO A 801 -23.33 -28.46 -9.99
CA PRO A 801 -24.25 -28.10 -11.08
C PRO A 801 -23.67 -28.21 -12.50
N ASP A 802 -24.54 -28.07 -13.50
CA ASP A 802 -24.19 -28.09 -14.93
C ASP A 802 -23.54 -26.80 -15.43
N GLU A 803 -23.00 -26.86 -16.65
CA GLU A 803 -22.38 -25.71 -17.33
C GLU A 803 -23.38 -24.56 -17.50
N ASP A 804 -24.67 -24.87 -17.72
CA ASP A 804 -25.73 -23.87 -17.87
C ASP A 804 -25.91 -23.01 -16.61
N ASP A 805 -25.62 -23.58 -15.44
CA ASP A 805 -25.65 -22.89 -14.16
C ASP A 805 -24.36 -22.13 -13.83
N LEU A 806 -23.33 -22.19 -14.68
CA LEU A 806 -22.10 -21.41 -14.51
C LEU A 806 -22.37 -19.92 -14.77
N ILE A 807 -22.18 -19.10 -13.74
CA ILE A 807 -22.49 -17.66 -13.75
C ILE A 807 -21.26 -16.76 -13.69
N GLY A 808 -20.09 -17.27 -13.29
CA GLY A 808 -18.90 -16.42 -13.17
C GLY A 808 -17.67 -17.13 -12.62
N PHE A 809 -16.62 -16.33 -12.40
CA PHE A 809 -15.33 -16.79 -11.87
C PHE A 809 -14.80 -15.91 -10.73
N VAL A 810 -14.06 -16.53 -9.82
CA VAL A 810 -13.35 -15.86 -8.73
C VAL A 810 -12.01 -15.31 -9.22
N THR A 811 -11.83 -14.00 -9.21
CA THR A 811 -10.56 -13.34 -9.58
C THR A 811 -9.54 -13.39 -8.45
N THR A 812 -9.98 -13.17 -7.21
CA THR A 812 -9.15 -13.16 -6.00
C THR A 812 -9.81 -13.94 -4.87
N GLY A 813 -9.45 -15.21 -4.66
CA GLY A 813 -9.94 -16.04 -3.55
C GLY A 813 -8.87 -16.31 -2.48
N LYS A 814 -9.16 -15.99 -1.21
CA LYS A 814 -8.28 -16.24 -0.04
C LYS A 814 -9.06 -16.35 1.28
N PHE A 815 -8.37 -16.69 2.36
CA PHE A 815 -8.92 -16.57 3.70
C PHE A 815 -8.91 -15.11 4.16
N ASN A 816 -10.09 -14.54 4.47
CA ASN A 816 -10.23 -13.18 4.96
C ASN A 816 -10.01 -13.16 6.49
N LEU A 817 -8.97 -12.44 6.93
CA LEU A 817 -8.65 -12.31 8.35
C LEU A 817 -9.62 -11.39 9.11
N GLY A 818 -10.29 -10.47 8.42
CA GLY A 818 -11.29 -9.58 9.01
C GLY A 818 -12.56 -10.33 9.40
N GLU A 819 -13.04 -11.23 8.55
CA GLU A 819 -14.26 -12.00 8.77
C GLU A 819 -14.01 -13.36 9.46
N GLY A 820 -12.79 -13.89 9.38
CA GLY A 820 -12.46 -15.21 9.89
C GLY A 820 -12.99 -16.37 9.05
N LYS A 821 -13.31 -16.13 7.77
CA LYS A 821 -13.85 -17.12 6.82
C LYS A 821 -13.12 -17.06 5.48
N GLY A 822 -13.34 -18.08 4.64
CA GLY A 822 -12.98 -18.00 3.22
C GLY A 822 -13.84 -16.95 2.53
N SER A 823 -13.22 -16.03 1.81
CA SER A 823 -13.91 -15.04 0.98
C SER A 823 -13.22 -14.91 -0.39
N GLY A 824 -13.92 -14.37 -1.37
CA GLY A 824 -13.43 -14.20 -2.73
C GLY A 824 -13.99 -12.93 -3.37
N ILE A 825 -13.17 -12.18 -4.10
CA ILE A 825 -13.67 -11.22 -5.09
C ILE A 825 -13.86 -11.97 -6.41
N ALA A 826 -15.00 -11.74 -7.04
CA ALA A 826 -15.41 -12.43 -8.25
C ALA A 826 -16.14 -11.47 -9.20
N SER A 827 -16.33 -11.93 -10.44
CA SER A 827 -17.20 -11.26 -11.40
C SER A 827 -18.25 -12.24 -11.92
N LEU A 828 -19.51 -11.81 -11.96
CA LEU A 828 -20.65 -12.58 -12.42
C LEU A 828 -21.25 -11.95 -13.68
N LEU A 829 -21.79 -12.78 -14.57
CA LEU A 829 -22.56 -12.33 -15.71
C LEU A 829 -23.98 -11.94 -15.28
N LEU A 830 -24.36 -10.68 -15.51
CA LEU A 830 -25.63 -10.11 -15.05
C LEU A 830 -26.84 -10.87 -15.61
N GLU A 831 -26.84 -11.20 -16.91
CA GLU A 831 -27.94 -11.90 -17.59
C GLU A 831 -28.30 -13.24 -16.92
N LYS A 832 -27.30 -13.96 -16.40
CA LYS A 832 -27.52 -15.24 -15.72
C LYS A 832 -27.94 -15.11 -14.27
N VAL A 833 -27.73 -13.93 -13.67
CA VAL A 833 -28.08 -13.61 -12.27
C VAL A 833 -29.47 -13.00 -12.18
N VAL A 834 -29.83 -12.11 -13.12
CA VAL A 834 -31.16 -11.49 -13.21
C VAL A 834 -32.07 -12.47 -13.94
N VAL A 835 -32.67 -13.40 -13.19
CA VAL A 835 -33.71 -14.29 -13.72
C VAL A 835 -35.00 -13.47 -13.90
N PRO A 836 -35.68 -13.53 -15.06
CA PRO A 836 -36.98 -12.89 -15.24
C PRO A 836 -37.96 -13.32 -14.15
N ASN A 837 -38.77 -12.38 -13.63
CA ASN A 837 -39.79 -12.60 -12.58
C ASN A 837 -40.90 -13.61 -12.95
N THR A 838 -40.74 -14.40 -14.01
CA THR A 838 -41.80 -15.24 -14.60
C THR A 838 -42.02 -16.58 -13.91
N LEU A 839 -41.19 -16.98 -12.94
CA LEU A 839 -41.30 -18.31 -12.30
C LEU A 839 -41.89 -18.32 -10.89
N VAL A 840 -42.28 -17.18 -10.31
CA VAL A 840 -42.74 -17.16 -8.90
C VAL A 840 -43.98 -16.29 -8.73
N SER A 841 -45.12 -16.83 -9.14
CA SER A 841 -46.42 -16.38 -8.66
C SER A 841 -46.69 -17.02 -7.29
N GLY A 842 -46.53 -16.27 -6.19
CA GLY A 842 -47.26 -16.58 -4.95
C GLY A 842 -46.54 -16.68 -3.61
N GLU A 843 -45.21 -16.51 -3.48
CA GLU A 843 -44.52 -16.69 -2.18
C GLU A 843 -43.78 -15.46 -1.65
N ASP A 844 -43.66 -15.39 -0.31
CA ASP A 844 -43.07 -14.30 0.48
C ASP A 844 -41.77 -13.72 -0.12
N HIS A 845 -41.85 -12.50 -0.66
CA HIS A 845 -40.75 -11.76 -1.31
C HIS A 845 -39.47 -11.60 -0.47
N THR A 846 -39.49 -11.88 0.83
CA THR A 846 -38.32 -11.74 1.73
C THR A 846 -37.49 -13.01 1.85
N ALA A 847 -38.10 -14.19 1.73
CA ALA A 847 -37.39 -15.48 1.76
C ALA A 847 -36.65 -15.71 0.43
N LEU A 848 -37.31 -15.44 -0.69
CA LEU A 848 -36.76 -15.53 -2.04
C LEU A 848 -35.51 -14.65 -2.23
N LYS A 849 -35.52 -13.42 -1.71
CA LYS A 849 -34.34 -12.51 -1.75
C LYS A 849 -33.09 -13.09 -1.10
N LYS A 850 -33.23 -13.93 -0.05
CA LYS A 850 -32.10 -14.58 0.61
C LYS A 850 -31.53 -15.71 -0.24
N GLU A 851 -32.40 -16.46 -0.92
CA GLU A 851 -31.98 -17.56 -1.82
C GLU A 851 -31.27 -17.07 -3.08
N HIS A 852 -31.70 -15.94 -3.67
CA HIS A 852 -31.08 -15.39 -4.89
C HIS A 852 -29.59 -15.00 -4.71
N THR A 853 -29.16 -14.73 -3.48
CA THR A 853 -27.75 -14.42 -3.17
C THR A 853 -26.89 -15.64 -2.88
N LEU A 854 -27.48 -16.84 -2.85
CA LEU A 854 -26.74 -18.09 -2.65
C LEU A 854 -26.09 -18.55 -3.96
N CYS A 855 -24.87 -19.03 -3.86
CA CYS A 855 -24.13 -19.61 -4.98
C CYS A 855 -23.30 -20.81 -4.53
N ILE A 856 -22.87 -21.61 -5.50
CA ILE A 856 -22.01 -22.76 -5.29
C ILE A 856 -20.65 -22.43 -5.90
N VAL A 857 -19.59 -22.53 -5.11
CA VAL A 857 -18.22 -22.23 -5.53
C VAL A 857 -17.41 -23.51 -5.59
N ARG A 858 -16.71 -23.71 -6.70
CA ARG A 858 -15.82 -24.87 -6.91
C ARG A 858 -14.44 -24.41 -7.35
N ASP A 859 -13.41 -24.89 -6.66
CA ASP A 859 -12.03 -24.64 -7.08
C ASP A 859 -11.68 -25.45 -8.33
N ALA A 860 -10.85 -24.89 -9.21
CA ALA A 860 -10.35 -25.60 -10.39
C ALA A 860 -9.55 -26.85 -9.97
N GLY A 861 -9.84 -28.00 -10.59
CA GLY A 861 -9.23 -29.28 -10.22
C GLY A 861 -9.79 -29.94 -8.96
N GLN A 862 -10.84 -29.39 -8.34
CA GLN A 862 -11.62 -30.07 -7.31
C GLN A 862 -12.99 -30.46 -7.87
N SER A 863 -13.47 -31.65 -7.50
CA SER A 863 -14.81 -32.15 -7.85
C SER A 863 -15.90 -31.65 -6.90
N ILE A 864 -15.52 -31.05 -5.77
CA ILE A 864 -16.44 -30.68 -4.70
C ILE A 864 -16.81 -29.20 -4.79
N GLY A 865 -18.10 -28.94 -4.98
CA GLY A 865 -18.69 -27.60 -4.81
C GLY A 865 -18.88 -27.27 -3.33
N ARG A 866 -18.93 -25.98 -2.99
CA ARG A 866 -19.19 -25.51 -1.62
C ARG A 866 -20.18 -24.35 -1.66
N LEU A 867 -21.12 -24.33 -0.71
CA LEU A 867 -22.11 -23.27 -0.63
C LEU A 867 -21.50 -21.96 -0.10
N ALA A 868 -21.80 -20.87 -0.81
CA ALA A 868 -21.39 -19.51 -0.51
C ALA A 868 -22.54 -18.52 -0.72
N LYS A 869 -22.34 -17.28 -0.26
CA LYS A 869 -23.22 -16.15 -0.52
C LYS A 869 -22.43 -15.08 -1.25
N TRP A 870 -23.02 -14.44 -2.24
CA TRP A 870 -22.43 -13.28 -2.90
C TRP A 870 -23.15 -11.98 -2.50
N GLU A 871 -22.39 -10.89 -2.45
CA GLU A 871 -22.85 -9.51 -2.24
C GLU A 871 -22.10 -8.61 -3.23
N LEU A 872 -22.67 -7.46 -3.63
CA LEU A 872 -21.96 -6.56 -4.55
C LEU A 872 -20.68 -6.02 -3.90
N ALA A 873 -19.55 -6.14 -4.60
CA ALA A 873 -18.23 -5.70 -4.12
C ALA A 873 -18.17 -4.16 -4.00
N LEU A 874 -17.37 -3.68 -3.05
CA LEU A 874 -17.26 -2.26 -2.68
C LEU A 874 -16.35 -1.45 -3.61
#